data_AF-A0A8S9DPR2-F1
#
_entry.id   AF-A0A8S9DPR2-F1
#
_cell.length_a   1.000
_cell.length_b   1.000
_cell.length_c   1.000
_cell.angle_alpha   90.00
_cell.angle_beta   90.00
_cell.angle_gamma   90.00
#
_symmetry.space_group_name_H-M   'P 1'
#
loop_
_entity.id
_entity.type
_entity.pdbx_description
1 polymer ?
#
loop_
_entity_poly.entity_id
_entity_poly.type
_entity_poly.pdbx_seq_one_letter_code
_entity_poly.pdbx_strand_id
1 'polypeptide(L)'
;MQEPTIHQVKITGGFWAEKLRMNAESAIFYQWKQLEDTRCIDNFRIAAGLKEGFREGFFFADSDAYKWLDAASRILAGDNDPRLAALVNEFIEILENAQDTDGYLFTYNQLHFPGQRWVNLQIEHEFYCLGHLIEAGVSHFESTVHTRLLEIAQKAADLLVRNFTVSTPDFTDGHEEIEIALIRLWRVTHKTEYLALAKAFLERRGRIKGYPFKFTNQALRAAKRMKKVSQAREEHKKSHPDSMPFALPARNKHEVPLLTWPRFVINLLNGKYNQQHRPLELQTQAVGHSVRFAYLQTARAMLSRETGHESTIKPISKVWEHMVSKRMYVTGGIGSLPLSEGFGRDYELDPESAYAETCAALGSMLWDHEMAQLTGEPRFEDLFEWQLYNAASVGIGKEGHSYFYNNPLTCRGGVTRAPWYDIPCCPSNLSRVWASLDKYVYSYEEEEIRVNQYITSETRVIPGQQAILKMESDLPWWNRVMIKFEMSEPLTTSLVMRLPAWADSCEVMLNNDLIHPEISLPMPNLPTANGLNFNAARWMKFHNIFNHGDTITLKFAMPIRLIRQDRRVPKCGGKAAITRGPIVYCLESIDNSIDIFNVNVDPQSLEVVFEEKVLEGTWMIKGKTRRGEPLTFIPYMLWGNRGESRMTVFVD
;
A
#
# COMPACT_ATOMS: atom_id res chain seq x y z
N MET A 1 -3.30 -21.35 -3.76
CA MET A 1 -4.01 -20.39 -4.64
C MET A 1 -3.08 -19.64 -5.60
N GLN A 2 -3.55 -19.50 -6.85
CA GLN A 2 -2.90 -18.79 -7.96
C GLN A 2 -3.61 -17.44 -8.23
N GLU A 3 -2.81 -16.40 -8.46
CA GLU A 3 -3.31 -15.07 -8.85
C GLU A 3 -3.58 -14.98 -10.36
N PRO A 4 -4.56 -14.16 -10.79
CA PRO A 4 -4.73 -13.82 -12.19
C PRO A 4 -3.50 -13.11 -12.75
N THR A 5 -3.25 -13.32 -14.05
CA THR A 5 -2.30 -12.47 -14.78
C THR A 5 -2.88 -11.07 -14.98
N ILE A 6 -2.02 -10.07 -15.25
CA ILE A 6 -2.45 -8.67 -15.44
C ILE A 6 -3.44 -8.48 -16.61
N HIS A 7 -3.50 -9.44 -17.55
CA HIS A 7 -4.42 -9.39 -18.69
C HIS A 7 -5.67 -10.26 -18.53
N GLN A 8 -5.80 -10.97 -17.41
CA GLN A 8 -6.88 -11.93 -17.21
C GLN A 8 -8.14 -11.29 -16.62
N VAL A 9 -7.96 -10.29 -15.76
CA VAL A 9 -9.02 -9.53 -15.10
C VAL A 9 -8.99 -8.11 -15.62
N LYS A 10 -10.17 -7.53 -15.85
CA LYS A 10 -10.33 -6.12 -16.19
C LYS A 10 -11.38 -5.49 -15.29
N ILE A 11 -11.05 -4.42 -14.58
CA ILE A 11 -12.06 -3.57 -13.94
C ILE A 11 -12.78 -2.75 -15.03
N THR A 12 -14.11 -2.88 -15.10
CA THR A 12 -14.92 -2.36 -16.23
C THR A 12 -15.84 -1.21 -15.85
N GLY A 13 -16.08 -0.96 -14.55
CA GLY A 13 -16.99 0.10 -14.11
C GLY A 13 -17.00 0.34 -12.60
N GLY A 14 -17.98 1.14 -12.14
CA GLY A 14 -18.18 1.45 -10.74
C GLY A 14 -17.11 2.34 -10.11
N PHE A 15 -17.13 2.41 -8.78
CA PHE A 15 -16.27 3.30 -7.97
C PHE A 15 -14.78 3.17 -8.30
N TRP A 16 -14.27 1.94 -8.44
CA TRP A 16 -12.85 1.73 -8.71
C TRP A 16 -12.46 2.06 -10.14
N ALA A 17 -13.30 1.83 -11.14
CA ALA A 17 -12.99 2.25 -12.51
C ALA A 17 -12.80 3.77 -12.61
N GLU A 18 -13.56 4.56 -11.86
CA GLU A 18 -13.38 6.02 -11.79
C GLU A 18 -12.04 6.39 -11.15
N LYS A 19 -11.65 5.70 -10.06
CA LYS A 19 -10.35 5.91 -9.40
C LYS A 19 -9.16 5.51 -10.26
N LEU A 20 -9.27 4.38 -10.97
CA LEU A 20 -8.25 3.93 -11.91
C LEU A 20 -8.13 4.89 -13.11
N ARG A 21 -9.26 5.41 -13.61
CA ARG A 21 -9.27 6.43 -14.65
C ARG A 21 -8.58 7.72 -14.20
N MET A 22 -8.92 8.23 -13.02
CA MET A 22 -8.23 9.40 -12.44
C MET A 22 -6.72 9.14 -12.32
N ASN A 23 -6.32 7.93 -11.91
CA ASN A 23 -4.91 7.56 -11.82
C ASN A 23 -4.21 7.58 -13.19
N ALA A 24 -4.85 6.98 -14.20
CA ALA A 24 -4.31 6.84 -15.56
C ALA A 24 -4.31 8.15 -16.38
N GLU A 25 -5.34 8.97 -16.23
CA GLU A 25 -5.54 10.18 -17.04
C GLU A 25 -4.96 11.45 -16.39
N SER A 26 -4.81 11.45 -15.07
CA SER A 26 -4.48 12.65 -14.28
C SER A 26 -3.25 12.45 -13.38
N ALA A 27 -3.35 11.58 -12.38
CA ALA A 27 -2.33 11.46 -11.34
C ALA A 27 -0.95 11.06 -11.90
N ILE A 28 -0.90 10.10 -12.83
CA ILE A 28 0.37 9.60 -13.39
C ILE A 28 1.16 10.70 -14.13
N PHE A 29 0.48 11.57 -14.87
CA PHE A 29 1.12 12.68 -15.59
C PHE A 29 1.54 13.80 -14.64
N TYR A 30 0.72 14.08 -13.64
CA TYR A 30 1.06 15.04 -12.59
C TYR A 30 2.30 14.60 -11.81
N GLN A 31 2.38 13.31 -11.45
CA GLN A 31 3.54 12.73 -10.79
C GLN A 31 4.81 12.85 -11.65
N TRP A 32 4.72 12.56 -12.96
CA TRP A 32 5.84 12.75 -13.87
C TRP A 32 6.33 14.20 -13.87
N LYS A 33 5.41 15.17 -13.96
CA LYS A 33 5.73 16.59 -13.87
C LYS A 33 6.46 16.91 -12.56
N GLN A 34 6.00 16.37 -11.44
CA GLN A 34 6.67 16.59 -10.15
C GLN A 34 8.07 15.97 -10.08
N LEU A 35 8.28 14.79 -10.69
CA LEU A 35 9.61 14.18 -10.79
C LEU A 35 10.58 15.01 -11.64
N GLU A 36 10.09 15.64 -12.71
CA GLU A 36 10.85 16.61 -13.51
C GLU A 36 11.14 17.90 -12.72
N ASP A 37 10.12 18.51 -12.11
CA ASP A 37 10.25 19.75 -11.33
C ASP A 37 11.22 19.60 -10.14
N THR A 38 11.21 18.41 -9.51
CA THR A 38 12.12 18.07 -8.40
C THR A 38 13.47 17.51 -8.86
N ARG A 39 13.75 17.52 -10.18
CA ARG A 39 15.01 17.05 -10.79
C ARG A 39 15.33 15.57 -10.51
N CYS A 40 14.33 14.78 -10.15
CA CYS A 40 14.52 13.35 -9.94
C CYS A 40 14.92 12.66 -11.26
N ILE A 41 14.23 12.96 -12.37
CA ILE A 41 14.57 12.39 -13.68
C ILE A 41 15.92 12.92 -14.20
N ASP A 42 16.23 14.19 -13.92
CA ASP A 42 17.52 14.80 -14.28
C ASP A 42 18.71 14.07 -13.67
N ASN A 43 18.59 13.50 -12.46
CA ASN A 43 19.67 12.71 -11.86
C ASN A 43 20.10 11.54 -12.75
N PHE A 44 19.15 10.91 -13.44
CA PHE A 44 19.43 9.84 -14.40
C PHE A 44 19.99 10.38 -15.70
N ARG A 45 19.48 11.51 -16.22
CA ARG A 45 20.05 12.17 -17.40
C ARG A 45 21.51 12.58 -17.19
N ILE A 46 21.86 13.03 -15.98
CA ILE A 46 23.24 13.35 -15.60
C ILE A 46 24.09 12.08 -15.51
N ALA A 47 23.60 11.02 -14.86
CA ALA A 47 24.30 9.74 -14.80
C ALA A 47 24.54 9.12 -16.19
N ALA A 48 23.61 9.31 -17.13
CA ALA A 48 23.71 8.88 -18.51
C ALA A 48 24.62 9.78 -19.39
N GLY A 49 25.12 10.91 -18.88
CA GLY A 49 25.87 11.89 -19.67
C GLY A 49 25.02 12.65 -20.70
N LEU A 50 23.68 12.59 -20.60
CA LEU A 50 22.73 13.27 -21.48
C LEU A 50 22.44 14.72 -21.04
N LYS A 51 22.86 15.07 -19.81
CA LYS A 51 22.69 16.40 -19.23
C LYS A 51 23.87 16.72 -18.31
N GLU A 52 24.40 17.94 -18.42
CA GLU A 52 25.33 18.46 -17.41
C GLU A 52 24.54 19.01 -16.22
N GLY A 53 25.04 18.81 -15.00
CA GLY A 53 24.40 19.36 -13.81
C GLY A 53 24.86 18.73 -12.50
N PHE A 54 24.12 19.00 -11.45
CA PHE A 54 24.34 18.48 -10.11
C PHE A 54 23.18 17.57 -9.69
N ARG A 55 23.50 16.42 -9.08
CA ARG A 55 22.49 15.48 -8.57
C ARG A 55 21.77 16.05 -7.36
N GLU A 56 20.45 16.12 -7.43
CA GLU A 56 19.58 16.68 -6.40
C GLU A 56 18.72 15.64 -5.67
N GLY A 57 18.01 16.09 -4.63
CA GLY A 57 17.16 15.24 -3.80
C GLY A 57 17.91 14.36 -2.78
N PHE A 58 17.15 13.54 -2.06
CA PHE A 58 17.68 12.56 -1.11
C PHE A 58 18.36 11.40 -1.83
N PHE A 59 19.17 10.61 -1.12
CA PHE A 59 19.86 9.45 -1.70
C PHE A 59 18.88 8.40 -2.26
N PHE A 60 17.65 8.30 -1.73
CA PHE A 60 16.62 7.37 -2.21
C PHE A 60 15.72 7.92 -3.34
N ALA A 61 15.96 9.14 -3.83
CA ALA A 61 15.10 9.81 -4.81
C ALA A 61 14.88 8.96 -6.08
N ASP A 62 15.88 8.17 -6.48
CA ASP A 62 15.82 7.24 -7.60
C ASP A 62 14.59 6.31 -7.52
N SER A 63 14.21 5.87 -6.32
CA SER A 63 13.05 5.01 -6.10
C SER A 63 11.71 5.68 -6.46
N ASP A 64 11.61 6.99 -6.38
CA ASP A 64 10.37 7.71 -6.71
C ASP A 64 10.10 7.62 -8.21
N ALA A 65 11.15 7.72 -9.03
CA ALA A 65 11.07 7.53 -10.48
C ALA A 65 10.79 6.06 -10.84
N TYR A 66 11.40 5.10 -10.14
CA TYR A 66 11.13 3.68 -10.40
C TYR A 66 9.70 3.27 -10.04
N LYS A 67 9.14 3.78 -8.93
CA LYS A 67 7.73 3.54 -8.58
C LYS A 67 6.77 4.16 -9.59
N TRP A 68 7.10 5.34 -10.13
CA TRP A 68 6.34 5.94 -11.22
C TRP A 68 6.41 5.06 -12.47
N LEU A 69 7.59 4.55 -12.83
CA LEU A 69 7.78 3.65 -13.96
C LEU A 69 7.01 2.33 -13.78
N ASP A 70 6.98 1.78 -12.57
CA ASP A 70 6.16 0.62 -12.19
C ASP A 70 4.66 0.92 -12.40
N ALA A 71 4.16 2.04 -11.86
CA ALA A 71 2.77 2.47 -12.03
C ALA A 71 2.39 2.69 -13.49
N ALA A 72 3.20 3.46 -14.23
CA ALA A 72 2.99 3.78 -15.64
C ALA A 72 2.95 2.51 -16.49
N SER A 73 3.88 1.58 -16.24
CA SER A 73 3.93 0.30 -16.95
C SER A 73 2.66 -0.53 -16.77
N ARG A 74 2.10 -0.57 -15.57
CA ARG A 74 0.86 -1.31 -15.28
C ARG A 74 -0.37 -0.64 -15.88
N ILE A 75 -0.41 0.69 -15.88
CA ILE A 75 -1.46 1.46 -16.55
C ILE A 75 -1.49 1.12 -18.04
N LEU A 76 -0.32 1.00 -18.69
CA LEU A 76 -0.21 0.63 -20.10
C LEU A 76 -0.80 -0.76 -20.43
N ALA A 77 -0.92 -1.68 -19.46
CA ALA A 77 -1.58 -2.96 -19.67
C ALA A 77 -3.10 -2.82 -19.95
N GLY A 78 -3.73 -1.81 -19.33
CA GLY A 78 -5.17 -1.54 -19.45
C GLY A 78 -5.51 -0.41 -20.44
N ASP A 79 -4.62 0.57 -20.57
CA ASP A 79 -4.78 1.75 -21.42
C ASP A 79 -3.45 2.12 -22.11
N ASN A 80 -3.36 1.85 -23.41
CA ASN A 80 -2.15 2.09 -24.20
C ASN A 80 -2.07 3.56 -24.69
N ASP A 81 -2.14 4.52 -23.76
CA ASP A 81 -2.00 5.95 -24.06
C ASP A 81 -0.62 6.23 -24.69
N PRO A 82 -0.54 6.68 -25.95
CA PRO A 82 0.73 6.94 -26.63
C PRO A 82 1.61 7.96 -25.91
N ARG A 83 1.03 8.91 -25.17
CA ARG A 83 1.76 9.91 -24.38
C ARG A 83 2.49 9.23 -23.22
N LEU A 84 1.81 8.35 -22.50
CA LEU A 84 2.40 7.62 -21.38
C LEU A 84 3.46 6.63 -21.89
N ALA A 85 3.17 5.93 -23.00
CA ALA A 85 4.13 5.03 -23.63
C ALA A 85 5.40 5.76 -24.08
N ALA A 86 5.29 6.99 -24.60
CA ALA A 86 6.45 7.80 -24.96
C ALA A 86 7.32 8.14 -23.74
N LEU A 87 6.71 8.58 -22.62
CA LEU A 87 7.44 8.88 -21.38
C LEU A 87 8.12 7.64 -20.79
N VAL A 88 7.43 6.49 -20.78
CA VAL A 88 8.00 5.22 -20.32
C VAL A 88 9.20 4.81 -21.19
N ASN A 89 9.07 4.88 -22.51
CA ASN A 89 10.15 4.51 -23.43
C ASN A 89 11.36 5.47 -23.34
N GLU A 90 11.11 6.78 -23.24
CA GLU A 90 12.17 7.77 -23.01
C GLU A 90 12.92 7.47 -21.71
N PHE A 91 12.18 7.20 -20.63
CA PHE A 91 12.83 6.93 -19.36
C PHE A 91 13.62 5.62 -19.38
N ILE A 92 13.10 4.55 -19.99
CA ILE A 92 13.85 3.30 -20.19
C ILE A 92 15.17 3.57 -20.95
N GLU A 93 15.15 4.37 -22.01
CA GLU A 93 16.36 4.73 -22.76
C GLU A 93 17.37 5.50 -21.88
N ILE A 94 16.91 6.42 -21.02
CA ILE A 94 17.78 7.10 -20.06
C ILE A 94 18.41 6.08 -19.10
N LEU A 95 17.64 5.11 -18.59
CA LEU A 95 18.14 4.08 -17.68
C LEU A 95 19.17 3.15 -18.35
N GLU A 96 18.97 2.80 -19.62
CA GLU A 96 19.93 2.00 -20.40
C GLU A 96 21.30 2.69 -20.49
N ASN A 97 21.31 4.02 -20.66
CA ASN A 97 22.53 4.81 -20.73
C ASN A 97 23.14 5.12 -19.33
N ALA A 98 22.31 5.21 -18.29
CA ALA A 98 22.75 5.52 -16.93
C ALA A 98 23.31 4.30 -16.17
N GLN A 99 22.95 3.07 -16.56
CA GLN A 99 23.38 1.86 -15.86
C GLN A 99 24.87 1.57 -16.14
N ASP A 100 25.66 1.41 -15.08
CA ASP A 100 27.07 1.01 -15.22
C ASP A 100 27.16 -0.38 -15.89
N THR A 101 28.26 -0.66 -16.58
CA THR A 101 28.45 -1.90 -17.35
C THR A 101 28.30 -3.19 -16.54
N ASP A 102 28.51 -3.14 -15.23
CA ASP A 102 28.36 -4.28 -14.33
C ASP A 102 26.93 -4.43 -13.76
N GLY A 103 26.00 -3.57 -14.15
CA GLY A 103 24.59 -3.58 -13.76
C GLY A 103 24.23 -2.61 -12.63
N TYR A 104 25.19 -1.86 -12.09
CA TYR A 104 24.92 -0.91 -11.01
C TYR A 104 24.15 0.31 -11.51
N LEU A 105 23.06 0.66 -10.80
CA LEU A 105 22.28 1.86 -11.09
C LEU A 105 21.78 2.48 -9.79
N PHE A 106 22.51 3.47 -9.31
CA PHE A 106 22.18 4.25 -8.13
C PHE A 106 22.90 5.59 -8.23
N THR A 107 22.16 6.59 -8.69
CA THR A 107 22.72 7.87 -9.16
C THR A 107 23.43 8.62 -8.02
N TYR A 108 23.18 8.28 -6.75
CA TYR A 108 23.76 9.01 -5.60
C TYR A 108 25.23 8.69 -5.46
N ASN A 109 25.55 7.40 -5.57
CA ASN A 109 26.93 6.97 -5.53
C ASN A 109 27.62 7.20 -6.88
N GLN A 110 26.94 6.96 -8.01
CA GLN A 110 27.53 7.20 -9.33
C GLN A 110 28.00 8.65 -9.49
N LEU A 111 27.23 9.62 -8.99
CA LEU A 111 27.53 11.05 -9.19
C LEU A 111 28.28 11.70 -8.02
N HIS A 112 27.90 11.45 -6.76
CA HIS A 112 28.55 12.12 -5.62
C HIS A 112 29.73 11.35 -5.04
N PHE A 113 29.76 10.02 -5.21
CA PHE A 113 30.74 9.14 -4.57
C PHE A 113 31.21 8.00 -5.48
N PRO A 114 31.74 8.30 -6.68
CA PRO A 114 32.16 7.27 -7.62
C PRO A 114 33.14 6.30 -6.96
N GLY A 115 32.92 5.00 -7.18
CA GLY A 115 33.70 3.92 -6.57
C GLY A 115 33.32 3.55 -5.13
N GLN A 116 32.36 4.24 -4.49
CA GLN A 116 31.86 3.88 -3.16
C GLN A 116 30.47 3.25 -3.27
N ARG A 117 30.40 1.92 -3.16
CA ARG A 117 29.15 1.16 -3.18
C ARG A 117 28.98 0.35 -1.89
N TRP A 118 27.75 0.13 -1.46
CA TRP A 118 27.39 -0.75 -0.32
C TRP A 118 27.95 -0.32 1.04
N VAL A 119 28.24 0.98 1.22
CA VAL A 119 28.98 1.47 2.39
C VAL A 119 28.08 1.71 3.62
N ASN A 120 26.82 2.09 3.38
CA ASN A 120 25.84 2.48 4.41
C ASN A 120 24.47 1.84 4.16
N LEU A 121 24.43 0.53 3.90
CA LEU A 121 23.19 -0.18 3.57
C LEU A 121 22.07 -0.01 4.60
N GLN A 122 22.37 0.24 5.88
CA GLN A 122 21.34 0.47 6.91
C GLN A 122 20.67 1.85 6.83
N ILE A 123 21.13 2.74 5.94
CA ILE A 123 20.69 4.15 5.88
C ILE A 123 20.49 4.64 4.44
N GLU A 124 21.40 4.35 3.50
CA GLU A 124 21.46 5.01 2.18
C GLU A 124 20.64 4.31 1.07
N HIS A 125 19.82 3.30 1.38
CA HIS A 125 18.75 2.75 0.51
C HIS A 125 19.23 2.24 -0.87
N GLU A 126 20.45 1.72 -0.97
CA GLU A 126 20.98 1.19 -2.23
C GLU A 126 20.17 -0.01 -2.73
N PHE A 127 19.91 -1.02 -1.87
CA PHE A 127 19.10 -2.17 -2.30
C PHE A 127 17.62 -1.82 -2.41
N TYR A 128 17.13 -0.88 -1.60
CA TYR A 128 15.77 -0.38 -1.72
C TYR A 128 15.49 0.24 -3.10
N CYS A 129 16.39 1.09 -3.61
CA CYS A 129 16.24 1.67 -4.94
C CYS A 129 16.35 0.59 -6.03
N LEU A 130 17.30 -0.34 -5.90
CA LEU A 130 17.45 -1.45 -6.86
C LEU A 130 16.24 -2.40 -6.83
N GLY A 131 15.62 -2.60 -5.67
CA GLY A 131 14.40 -3.40 -5.53
C GLY A 131 13.25 -2.78 -6.32
N HIS A 132 13.01 -1.46 -6.16
CA HIS A 132 11.99 -0.78 -6.96
C HIS A 132 12.30 -0.72 -8.46
N LEU A 133 13.58 -0.65 -8.86
CA LEU A 133 13.98 -0.80 -10.28
C LEU A 133 13.60 -2.20 -10.81
N ILE A 134 13.88 -3.24 -10.02
CA ILE A 134 13.55 -4.62 -10.39
C ILE A 134 12.02 -4.79 -10.48
N GLU A 135 11.26 -4.27 -9.53
CA GLU A 135 9.79 -4.33 -9.58
C GLU A 135 9.22 -3.61 -10.82
N ALA A 136 9.78 -2.45 -11.19
CA ALA A 136 9.40 -1.75 -12.41
C ALA A 136 9.68 -2.61 -13.66
N GLY A 137 10.84 -3.25 -13.74
CA GLY A 137 11.20 -4.13 -14.86
C GLY A 137 10.33 -5.37 -14.98
N VAL A 138 10.00 -6.01 -13.86
CA VAL A 138 9.05 -7.14 -13.85
C VAL A 138 7.67 -6.68 -14.33
N SER A 139 7.18 -5.57 -13.79
CA SER A 139 5.82 -5.11 -14.08
C SER A 139 5.68 -4.62 -15.53
N HIS A 140 6.70 -3.95 -16.07
CA HIS A 140 6.76 -3.58 -17.49
C HIS A 140 6.73 -4.80 -18.41
N PHE A 141 7.51 -5.83 -18.10
CA PHE A 141 7.50 -7.06 -18.87
C PHE A 141 6.14 -7.78 -18.81
N GLU A 142 5.57 -7.92 -17.61
CA GLU A 142 4.24 -8.51 -17.43
C GLU A 142 3.14 -7.74 -18.19
N SER A 143 3.29 -6.40 -18.31
CA SER A 143 2.29 -5.52 -18.90
C SER A 143 2.40 -5.38 -20.42
N THR A 144 3.61 -5.47 -20.97
CA THR A 144 3.90 -5.08 -22.37
C THR A 144 4.61 -6.16 -23.19
N VAL A 145 5.03 -7.27 -22.55
CA VAL A 145 5.93 -8.31 -23.09
C VAL A 145 7.31 -7.83 -23.57
N HIS A 146 7.60 -6.53 -23.50
CA HIS A 146 8.90 -5.98 -23.88
C HIS A 146 9.96 -6.17 -22.79
N THR A 147 11.17 -6.55 -23.20
CA THR A 147 12.24 -6.99 -22.28
C THR A 147 13.25 -5.92 -21.89
N ARG A 148 13.29 -4.76 -22.56
CA ARG A 148 14.32 -3.72 -22.34
C ARG A 148 14.52 -3.36 -20.86
N LEU A 149 13.43 -3.00 -20.16
CA LEU A 149 13.51 -2.69 -18.73
C LEU A 149 13.78 -3.93 -17.85
N LEU A 150 13.28 -5.11 -18.24
CA LEU A 150 13.56 -6.36 -17.54
C LEU A 150 15.05 -6.73 -17.63
N GLU A 151 15.72 -6.44 -18.74
CA GLU A 151 17.16 -6.66 -18.91
C GLU A 151 17.99 -5.74 -17.99
N ILE A 152 17.59 -4.47 -17.85
CA ILE A 152 18.18 -3.53 -16.87
C ILE A 152 18.03 -4.08 -15.45
N ALA A 153 16.81 -4.51 -15.09
CA ALA A 153 16.51 -5.12 -13.80
C ALA A 153 17.33 -6.39 -13.54
N GLN A 154 17.45 -7.29 -14.53
CA GLN A 154 18.25 -8.51 -14.40
C GLN A 154 19.73 -8.21 -14.21
N LYS A 155 20.31 -7.22 -14.92
CA LYS A 155 21.71 -6.83 -14.71
C LYS A 155 21.95 -6.33 -13.27
N ALA A 156 21.03 -5.54 -12.73
CA ALA A 156 21.07 -5.10 -11.34
C ALA A 156 20.97 -6.29 -10.35
N ALA A 157 20.03 -7.21 -10.57
CA ALA A 157 19.87 -8.39 -9.75
C ALA A 157 21.09 -9.33 -9.83
N ASP A 158 21.65 -9.53 -11.02
CA ASP A 158 22.85 -10.35 -11.25
C ASP A 158 24.07 -9.76 -10.52
N LEU A 159 24.19 -8.42 -10.47
CA LEU A 159 25.21 -7.76 -9.66
C LEU A 159 25.05 -8.08 -8.16
N LEU A 160 23.82 -8.05 -7.66
CA LEU A 160 23.54 -8.38 -6.26
C LEU A 160 23.81 -9.86 -5.97
N VAL A 161 23.44 -10.77 -6.87
CA VAL A 161 23.74 -12.21 -6.77
C VAL A 161 25.25 -12.43 -6.69
N ARG A 162 26.02 -11.86 -7.61
CA ARG A 162 27.49 -12.01 -7.65
C ARG A 162 28.15 -11.55 -6.34
N ASN A 163 27.66 -10.46 -5.75
CA ASN A 163 28.30 -9.85 -4.58
C ASN A 163 27.76 -10.38 -3.23
N PHE A 164 26.50 -10.82 -3.17
CA PHE A 164 25.81 -11.02 -1.90
C PHE A 164 25.21 -12.42 -1.70
N THR A 165 25.39 -13.36 -2.63
CA THR A 165 24.96 -14.76 -2.40
C THR A 165 25.63 -15.35 -1.16
N VAL A 166 26.93 -15.08 -0.96
CA VAL A 166 27.71 -15.56 0.20
C VAL A 166 28.25 -14.37 1.01
N SER A 167 27.36 -13.46 1.43
CA SER A 167 27.74 -12.31 2.28
C SER A 167 27.35 -12.49 3.75
N THR A 168 27.94 -11.65 4.61
CA THR A 168 27.61 -11.60 6.03
C THR A 168 26.28 -10.85 6.25
N PRO A 169 25.65 -10.99 7.43
CA PRO A 169 24.45 -10.22 7.78
C PRO A 169 24.60 -8.69 7.70
N ASP A 170 25.83 -8.17 7.70
CA ASP A 170 26.11 -6.74 7.59
C ASP A 170 25.65 -6.15 6.25
N PHE A 171 25.48 -6.99 5.23
CA PHE A 171 25.02 -6.62 3.90
C PHE A 171 23.53 -6.92 3.72
N THR A 172 22.73 -6.37 4.61
CA THR A 172 21.28 -6.27 4.47
C THR A 172 20.91 -4.78 4.43
N ASP A 173 19.88 -4.42 3.68
CA ASP A 173 19.42 -3.03 3.64
C ASP A 173 18.66 -2.67 4.91
N GLY A 174 18.74 -1.40 5.29
CA GLY A 174 17.96 -0.82 6.37
C GLY A 174 16.50 -0.66 6.00
N HIS A 175 16.15 -0.64 4.72
CA HIS A 175 14.78 -0.61 4.21
C HIS A 175 14.53 -1.81 3.30
N GLU A 176 13.67 -2.72 3.76
CA GLU A 176 13.19 -3.89 3.04
C GLU A 176 12.47 -3.48 1.76
N GLU A 177 12.63 -4.27 0.70
CA GLU A 177 11.97 -4.12 -0.61
C GLU A 177 12.61 -5.13 -1.58
N ILE A 178 13.95 -5.20 -1.55
CA ILE A 178 14.73 -6.04 -2.47
C ILE A 178 14.34 -7.52 -2.38
N GLU A 179 13.92 -8.00 -1.21
CA GLU A 179 13.46 -9.36 -0.99
C GLU A 179 12.17 -9.66 -1.81
N ILE A 180 11.20 -8.73 -1.83
CA ILE A 180 9.99 -8.82 -2.66
C ILE A 180 10.38 -8.85 -4.13
N ALA A 181 11.20 -7.86 -4.55
CA ALA A 181 11.57 -7.66 -5.93
C ALA A 181 12.30 -8.88 -6.53
N LEU A 182 13.22 -9.50 -5.77
CA LEU A 182 13.93 -10.70 -6.19
C LEU A 182 13.01 -11.93 -6.33
N ILE A 183 12.03 -12.09 -5.44
CA ILE A 183 11.04 -13.18 -5.55
C ILE A 183 10.16 -12.96 -6.81
N ARG A 184 9.71 -11.72 -7.05
CA ARG A 184 8.95 -11.40 -8.27
C ARG A 184 9.78 -11.62 -9.53
N LEU A 185 11.07 -11.24 -9.53
CA LEU A 185 11.96 -11.48 -10.66
C LEU A 185 12.19 -12.97 -10.90
N TRP A 186 12.31 -13.77 -9.85
CA TRP A 186 12.37 -15.23 -9.97
C TRP A 186 11.09 -15.81 -10.60
N ARG A 187 9.89 -15.32 -10.22
CA ARG A 187 8.61 -15.81 -10.80
C ARG A 187 8.56 -15.67 -12.33
N VAL A 188 9.15 -14.60 -12.88
CA VAL A 188 9.12 -14.35 -14.34
C VAL A 188 10.34 -14.88 -15.11
N THR A 189 11.49 -15.06 -14.44
CA THR A 189 12.74 -15.52 -15.10
C THR A 189 13.10 -16.97 -14.82
N HIS A 190 12.54 -17.55 -13.75
CA HIS A 190 12.89 -18.86 -13.19
C HIS A 190 14.37 -19.04 -12.81
N LYS A 191 15.16 -17.95 -12.71
CA LYS A 191 16.55 -17.99 -12.22
C LYS A 191 16.59 -18.16 -10.71
N THR A 192 16.95 -19.37 -10.25
CA THR A 192 16.86 -19.79 -8.85
C THR A 192 17.77 -18.99 -7.92
N GLU A 193 18.82 -18.37 -8.46
CA GLU A 193 19.75 -17.50 -7.75
C GLU A 193 19.06 -16.28 -7.13
N TYR A 194 18.03 -15.73 -7.79
CA TYR A 194 17.26 -14.60 -7.27
C TYR A 194 16.45 -15.00 -6.03
N LEU A 195 15.75 -16.13 -6.08
CA LEU A 195 15.02 -16.67 -4.93
C LEU A 195 15.97 -17.03 -3.78
N ALA A 196 17.12 -17.64 -4.10
CA ALA A 196 18.15 -17.97 -3.12
C ALA A 196 18.70 -16.72 -2.42
N LEU A 197 18.94 -15.63 -3.17
CA LEU A 197 19.40 -14.37 -2.60
C LEU A 197 18.32 -13.69 -1.73
N ALA A 198 17.06 -13.69 -2.17
CA ALA A 198 15.95 -13.17 -1.38
C ALA A 198 15.82 -13.91 -0.04
N LYS A 199 15.87 -15.24 -0.08
CA LYS A 199 15.91 -16.10 1.12
C LYS A 199 17.09 -15.76 2.02
N ALA A 200 18.28 -15.60 1.45
CA ALA A 200 19.47 -15.27 2.22
C ALA A 200 19.36 -13.91 2.92
N PHE A 201 18.78 -12.87 2.29
CA PHE A 201 18.56 -11.58 2.93
C PHE A 201 17.58 -11.68 4.11
N LEU A 202 16.48 -12.41 3.95
CA LEU A 202 15.52 -12.66 5.04
C LEU A 202 16.19 -13.43 6.21
N GLU A 203 16.93 -14.50 5.92
CA GLU A 203 17.63 -15.29 6.92
C GLU A 203 18.77 -14.52 7.61
N ARG A 204 19.37 -13.51 6.97
CA ARG A 204 20.40 -12.67 7.57
C ARG A 204 19.83 -11.60 8.51
N ARG A 205 18.57 -11.18 8.31
CA ARG A 205 17.97 -10.10 9.10
C ARG A 205 17.91 -10.47 10.58
N GLY A 206 18.29 -9.53 11.43
CA GLY A 206 18.36 -9.71 12.87
C GLY A 206 19.65 -10.36 13.40
N ARG A 207 20.64 -10.61 12.52
CA ARG A 207 21.88 -11.33 12.87
C ARG A 207 23.15 -10.48 12.76
N ILE A 208 23.01 -9.16 12.63
CA ILE A 208 24.15 -8.21 12.64
C ILE A 208 24.78 -8.17 14.03
N LYS A 209 25.98 -8.75 14.18
CA LYS A 209 26.73 -8.70 15.45
C LYS A 209 27.19 -7.27 15.76
N GLY A 210 26.95 -6.81 16.98
CA GLY A 210 27.31 -5.44 17.38
C GLY A 210 26.51 -4.37 16.64
N TYR A 211 25.27 -4.66 16.25
CA TYR A 211 24.40 -3.77 15.48
C TYR A 211 24.42 -2.29 15.95
N PRO A 212 24.27 -1.95 17.25
CA PRO A 212 24.28 -0.55 17.69
C PRO A 212 25.55 0.21 17.28
N PHE A 213 26.72 -0.43 17.40
CA PHE A 213 28.01 0.16 17.03
C PHE A 213 28.14 0.30 15.51
N LYS A 214 27.77 -0.74 14.75
CA LYS A 214 27.82 -0.72 13.27
C LYS A 214 26.85 0.32 12.69
N PHE A 215 25.64 0.40 13.23
CA PHE A 215 24.66 1.41 12.85
C PHE A 215 25.17 2.82 13.16
N THR A 216 25.72 3.05 14.37
CA THR A 216 26.29 4.35 14.74
C THR A 216 27.43 4.75 13.79
N ASN A 217 28.31 3.82 13.43
CA ASN A 217 29.38 4.07 12.45
C ASN A 217 28.84 4.37 11.05
N GLN A 218 27.76 3.70 10.62
CA GLN A 218 27.06 4.05 9.38
C GLN A 218 26.41 5.43 9.46
N ALA A 219 25.76 5.78 10.56
CA ALA A 219 25.13 7.08 10.76
C ALA A 219 26.15 8.23 10.71
N LEU A 220 27.31 8.08 11.35
CA LEU A 220 28.39 9.06 11.28
C LEU A 220 28.95 9.21 9.86
N ARG A 221 29.12 8.09 9.12
CA ARG A 221 29.57 8.11 7.72
C ARG A 221 28.54 8.75 6.80
N ALA A 222 27.26 8.41 6.94
CA ALA A 222 26.16 8.99 6.18
C ALA A 222 26.06 10.51 6.45
N ALA A 223 26.13 10.94 7.71
CA ALA A 223 26.14 12.37 8.06
C ALA A 223 27.33 13.12 7.43
N LYS A 224 28.53 12.52 7.43
CA LYS A 224 29.71 13.09 6.75
C LYS A 224 29.51 13.19 5.24
N ARG A 225 28.93 12.15 4.62
CA ARG A 225 28.62 12.11 3.19
C ARG A 225 27.59 13.16 2.81
N MET A 226 26.48 13.27 3.54
CA MET A 226 25.48 14.33 3.34
C MET A 226 26.08 15.73 3.50
N LYS A 227 26.97 15.94 4.48
CA LYS A 227 27.69 17.21 4.63
C LYS A 227 28.57 17.51 3.40
N LYS A 228 29.27 16.51 2.86
CA LYS A 228 30.09 16.67 1.64
C LYS A 228 29.22 17.03 0.43
N VAL A 229 28.06 16.38 0.26
CA VAL A 229 27.11 16.71 -0.82
C VAL A 229 26.59 18.14 -0.66
N SER A 230 26.24 18.56 0.56
CA SER A 230 25.80 19.93 0.84
C SER A 230 26.88 20.97 0.47
N GLN A 231 28.14 20.69 0.82
CA GLN A 231 29.27 21.56 0.45
C GLN A 231 29.47 21.62 -1.07
N ALA A 232 29.46 20.46 -1.75
CA ALA A 232 29.58 20.39 -3.21
C ALA A 232 28.43 21.10 -3.93
N ARG A 233 27.20 21.04 -3.38
CA ARG A 233 26.05 21.78 -3.89
C ARG A 233 26.28 23.29 -3.82
N GLU A 234 26.78 23.79 -2.69
CA GLU A 234 27.07 25.22 -2.51
C GLU A 234 28.22 25.69 -3.42
N GLU A 235 29.22 24.84 -3.66
CA GLU A 235 30.28 25.11 -4.65
C GLU A 235 29.74 25.14 -6.08
N HIS A 236 28.88 24.18 -6.43
CA HIS A 236 28.22 24.12 -7.75
C HIS A 236 27.36 25.36 -8.02
N LYS A 237 26.57 25.81 -7.03
CA LYS A 237 25.77 27.05 -7.13
C LYS A 237 26.65 28.29 -7.37
N LYS A 238 27.82 28.35 -6.75
CA LYS A 238 28.76 29.48 -6.95
C LYS A 238 29.38 29.47 -8.33
N SER A 239 29.71 28.29 -8.88
CA SER A 239 30.29 28.17 -10.22
C SER A 239 29.26 28.26 -11.34
N HIS A 240 27.97 28.06 -11.04
CA HIS A 240 26.87 28.13 -11.99
C HIS A 240 25.78 29.10 -11.49
N PRO A 241 26.07 30.41 -11.40
CA PRO A 241 25.16 31.39 -10.82
C PRO A 241 23.85 31.54 -11.61
N ASP A 242 23.88 31.22 -12.91
CA ASP A 242 22.72 31.25 -13.80
C ASP A 242 21.88 29.96 -13.74
N SER A 243 22.30 28.95 -12.96
CA SER A 243 21.51 27.73 -12.79
C SER A 243 20.24 28.02 -11.97
N MET A 244 19.11 27.43 -12.39
CA MET A 244 17.87 27.58 -11.63
C MET A 244 18.08 27.07 -10.18
N PRO A 245 17.56 27.77 -9.16
CA PRO A 245 17.69 27.32 -7.78
C PRO A 245 16.89 26.04 -7.57
N PHE A 246 17.51 25.04 -6.95
CA PHE A 246 16.82 23.84 -6.48
C PHE A 246 16.26 24.07 -5.08
N ALA A 247 14.98 23.75 -4.90
CA ALA A 247 14.33 23.71 -3.60
C ALA A 247 13.50 22.44 -3.49
N LEU A 248 13.69 21.70 -2.40
CA LEU A 248 12.78 20.60 -2.08
C LEU A 248 11.41 21.18 -1.70
N PRO A 249 10.32 20.47 -2.03
CA PRO A 249 9.00 20.81 -1.53
C PRO A 249 8.96 20.86 0.01
N ALA A 250 7.85 21.36 0.56
CA ALA A 250 7.68 21.39 2.00
C ALA A 250 7.67 19.98 2.60
N ARG A 251 8.31 19.83 3.76
CA ARG A 251 8.20 18.61 4.55
C ARG A 251 6.80 18.45 5.12
N ASN A 252 6.36 17.20 5.22
CA ASN A 252 5.07 16.90 5.82
C ASN A 252 4.97 17.37 7.29
N LYS A 253 3.90 18.12 7.60
CA LYS A 253 3.60 18.61 8.95
C LYS A 253 2.98 17.50 9.79
N HIS A 254 3.48 17.35 11.02
CA HIS A 254 2.93 16.39 11.97
C HIS A 254 3.20 16.85 13.40
N GLU A 255 2.32 16.48 14.32
CA GLU A 255 2.53 16.71 15.75
C GLU A 255 3.53 15.70 16.30
N VAL A 256 4.60 16.17 16.95
CA VAL A 256 5.62 15.31 17.57
C VAL A 256 5.44 15.34 19.09
N PRO A 257 5.04 14.23 19.74
CA PRO A 257 4.99 14.16 21.19
C PRO A 257 6.37 14.40 21.85
N LEU A 258 6.40 15.05 23.02
CA LEU A 258 7.63 15.50 23.72
C LEU A 258 8.74 14.43 23.88
N LEU A 259 8.39 13.18 24.15
CA LEU A 259 9.35 12.10 24.42
C LEU A 259 9.69 11.24 23.18
N THR A 260 9.31 11.68 21.98
CA THR A 260 9.46 10.88 20.76
C THR A 260 10.91 10.76 20.31
N TRP A 261 11.73 11.81 20.47
CA TRP A 261 13.12 11.80 19.98
C TRP A 261 14.02 10.80 20.71
N PRO A 262 14.07 10.75 22.06
CA PRO A 262 14.85 9.71 22.75
C PRO A 262 14.40 8.29 22.39
N ARG A 263 13.09 8.09 22.25
CA ARG A 263 12.51 6.81 21.85
C ARG A 263 12.92 6.40 20.44
N PHE A 264 12.95 7.35 19.51
CA PHE A 264 13.42 7.11 18.14
C PHE A 264 14.88 6.68 18.13
N VAL A 265 15.76 7.38 18.85
CA VAL A 265 17.18 7.01 18.98
C VAL A 265 17.34 5.61 19.58
N ILE A 266 16.58 5.26 20.61
CA ILE A 266 16.60 3.91 21.20
C ILE A 266 16.17 2.85 20.16
N ASN A 267 15.09 3.12 19.41
CA ASN A 267 14.60 2.22 18.35
C ASN A 267 15.59 2.06 17.18
N LEU A 268 16.33 3.11 16.85
CA LEU A 268 17.42 3.04 15.87
C LEU A 268 18.53 2.14 16.40
N LEU A 269 19.05 2.41 17.61
CA LEU A 269 20.20 1.72 18.17
C LEU A 269 19.92 0.25 18.50
N ASN A 270 18.72 -0.08 18.96
CA ASN A 270 18.34 -1.48 19.24
C ASN A 270 17.91 -2.25 17.98
N GLY A 271 17.91 -1.61 16.81
CA GLY A 271 17.58 -2.23 15.52
C GLY A 271 16.09 -2.43 15.27
N LYS A 272 15.18 -1.95 16.13
CA LYS A 272 13.74 -2.09 15.86
C LYS A 272 13.33 -1.30 14.63
N TYR A 273 13.89 -0.11 14.42
CA TYR A 273 13.53 0.76 13.29
C TYR A 273 13.69 0.08 11.92
N ASN A 274 14.77 -0.67 11.74
CA ASN A 274 15.09 -1.47 10.54
C ASN A 274 14.74 -2.96 10.71
N GLN A 275 13.97 -3.35 11.72
CA GLN A 275 13.61 -4.76 11.98
C GLN A 275 14.82 -5.72 12.12
N GLN A 276 15.97 -5.17 12.55
CA GLN A 276 17.24 -5.87 12.83
C GLN A 276 17.41 -6.25 14.31
N HIS A 277 16.43 -5.94 15.15
CA HIS A 277 16.50 -6.18 16.60
C HIS A 277 16.59 -7.66 16.99
N ARG A 278 16.04 -8.57 16.18
CA ARG A 278 16.03 -10.02 16.40
C ARG A 278 15.91 -10.79 15.08
N PRO A 279 16.40 -12.05 15.02
CA PRO A 279 16.07 -12.98 13.95
C PRO A 279 14.57 -13.07 13.68
N LEU A 280 14.18 -13.22 12.41
CA LEU A 280 12.77 -13.18 11.98
C LEU A 280 11.87 -14.19 12.70
N GLU A 281 12.39 -15.38 12.99
CA GLU A 281 11.66 -16.44 13.71
C GLU A 281 11.35 -16.06 15.17
N LEU A 282 12.05 -15.07 15.73
CA LEU A 282 11.85 -14.56 17.09
C LEU A 282 11.06 -13.24 17.13
N GLN A 283 10.71 -12.67 15.97
CA GLN A 283 9.90 -11.46 15.88
C GLN A 283 8.42 -11.82 16.00
N THR A 284 7.78 -11.40 17.10
CA THR A 284 6.38 -11.74 17.42
C THR A 284 5.48 -10.51 17.56
N GLN A 285 6.01 -9.32 17.31
CA GLN A 285 5.32 -8.04 17.49
C GLN A 285 5.60 -7.10 16.32
N ALA A 286 4.60 -6.33 15.93
CA ALA A 286 4.75 -5.23 14.97
C ALA A 286 5.50 -4.06 15.62
N VAL A 287 6.73 -3.80 15.15
CA VAL A 287 7.65 -2.79 15.71
C VAL A 287 8.42 -2.06 14.61
N GLY A 288 8.97 -0.89 14.96
CA GLY A 288 9.81 -0.12 14.04
C GLY A 288 9.00 0.69 13.03
N HIS A 289 9.66 1.07 11.94
CA HIS A 289 9.03 1.79 10.83
C HIS A 289 7.98 0.91 10.15
N SER A 290 6.81 1.45 9.85
CA SER A 290 5.65 0.65 9.44
C SER A 290 5.75 0.12 8.01
N VAL A 291 6.26 0.90 7.05
CA VAL A 291 6.47 0.43 5.65
C VAL A 291 7.49 -0.70 5.58
N ARG A 292 8.73 -0.45 6.07
CA ARG A 292 9.78 -1.45 6.29
C ARG A 292 9.25 -2.78 6.85
N PHE A 293 8.50 -2.69 7.94
CA PHE A 293 7.87 -3.84 8.56
C PHE A 293 6.90 -4.56 7.62
N ALA A 294 6.02 -3.84 6.94
CA ALA A 294 5.03 -4.44 6.05
C ALA A 294 5.67 -5.09 4.81
N TYR A 295 6.69 -4.45 4.22
CA TYR A 295 7.45 -5.03 3.11
C TYR A 295 8.21 -6.28 3.55
N LEU A 296 8.80 -6.27 4.75
CA LEU A 296 9.42 -7.45 5.33
C LEU A 296 8.41 -8.60 5.49
N GLN A 297 7.22 -8.33 6.02
CA GLN A 297 6.22 -9.39 6.20
C GLN A 297 5.65 -9.89 4.86
N THR A 298 5.51 -9.02 3.87
CA THR A 298 5.14 -9.38 2.49
C THR A 298 6.16 -10.36 1.92
N ALA A 299 7.45 -10.02 1.96
CA ALA A 299 8.53 -10.91 1.47
C ALA A 299 8.56 -12.26 2.21
N ARG A 300 8.29 -12.27 3.52
CA ARG A 300 8.20 -13.51 4.31
C ARG A 300 7.04 -14.39 3.82
N ALA A 301 5.86 -13.82 3.65
CA ALA A 301 4.68 -14.56 3.18
C ALA A 301 4.90 -15.10 1.76
N MET A 302 5.47 -14.27 0.86
CA MET A 302 5.84 -14.70 -0.48
C MET A 302 6.82 -15.87 -0.45
N LEU A 303 7.94 -15.77 0.30
CA LEU A 303 8.92 -16.85 0.39
C LEU A 303 8.29 -18.14 0.93
N SER A 304 7.42 -18.04 1.93
CA SER A 304 6.69 -19.18 2.49
C SER A 304 5.81 -19.89 1.46
N ARG A 305 5.15 -19.14 0.58
CA ARG A 305 4.40 -19.70 -0.56
C ARG A 305 5.32 -20.45 -1.53
N GLU A 306 6.43 -19.83 -1.92
CA GLU A 306 7.33 -20.44 -2.93
C GLU A 306 8.11 -21.65 -2.43
N THR A 307 8.31 -21.77 -1.11
CA THR A 307 9.09 -22.85 -0.52
C THR A 307 8.25 -23.93 0.17
N GLY A 308 6.92 -23.76 0.23
CA GLY A 308 6.00 -24.72 0.84
C GLY A 308 6.20 -24.91 2.35
N HIS A 309 6.77 -23.93 3.06
CA HIS A 309 7.11 -24.07 4.47
C HIS A 309 5.93 -23.75 5.40
N GLU A 310 5.00 -24.67 5.59
CA GLU A 310 3.84 -24.53 6.51
C GLU A 310 4.22 -24.09 7.93
N SER A 311 5.40 -24.50 8.41
CA SER A 311 5.92 -24.14 9.75
C SER A 311 6.08 -22.64 9.97
N THR A 312 6.11 -21.84 8.90
CA THR A 312 6.24 -20.38 8.95
C THR A 312 4.92 -19.62 9.04
N ILE A 313 3.79 -20.27 8.70
CA ILE A 313 2.46 -19.63 8.69
C ILE A 313 2.11 -19.10 10.08
N LYS A 314 2.15 -19.98 11.09
CA LYS A 314 1.77 -19.62 12.46
C LYS A 314 2.57 -18.45 13.04
N PRO A 315 3.92 -18.40 12.91
CA PRO A 315 4.69 -17.21 13.28
C PRO A 315 4.25 -15.92 12.57
N ILE A 316 4.04 -15.94 11.25
CA ILE A 316 3.65 -14.74 10.49
C ILE A 316 2.24 -14.29 10.89
N SER A 317 1.28 -15.21 11.00
CA SER A 317 -0.09 -14.91 11.47
C SER A 317 -0.11 -14.32 12.87
N LYS A 318 0.77 -14.77 13.78
CA LYS A 318 0.84 -14.20 15.14
C LYS A 318 1.29 -12.74 15.14
N VAL A 319 2.22 -12.38 14.25
CA VAL A 319 2.66 -10.99 14.10
C VAL A 319 1.51 -10.14 13.53
N TRP A 320 0.77 -10.67 12.56
CA TRP A 320 -0.42 -10.03 12.00
C TRP A 320 -1.49 -9.78 13.07
N GLU A 321 -1.84 -10.81 13.85
CA GLU A 321 -2.81 -10.70 14.94
C GLU A 321 -2.39 -9.66 15.98
N HIS A 322 -1.10 -9.56 16.29
CA HIS A 322 -0.57 -8.52 17.18
C HIS A 322 -0.76 -7.11 16.57
N MET A 323 -0.45 -6.93 15.28
CA MET A 323 -0.65 -5.64 14.59
C MET A 323 -2.12 -5.22 14.65
N VAL A 324 -3.01 -6.09 14.18
CA VAL A 324 -4.46 -5.82 14.08
C VAL A 324 -5.09 -5.61 15.45
N SER A 325 -4.71 -6.41 16.46
CA SER A 325 -5.33 -6.33 17.78
C SER A 325 -4.81 -5.19 18.66
N LYS A 326 -3.59 -4.70 18.45
CA LYS A 326 -2.96 -3.74 19.38
C LYS A 326 -2.51 -2.43 18.76
N ARG A 327 -2.18 -2.39 17.46
CA ARG A 327 -1.41 -1.29 16.86
C ARG A 327 -1.91 -0.85 15.47
N MET A 328 -3.20 -1.04 15.20
CA MET A 328 -3.86 -0.60 13.98
C MET A 328 -5.03 0.32 14.31
N TYR A 329 -5.13 1.46 13.61
CA TYR A 329 -6.24 2.40 13.74
C TYR A 329 -7.54 1.83 13.15
N VAL A 330 -8.69 2.41 13.49
CA VAL A 330 -10.00 1.97 12.95
C VAL A 330 -10.14 2.17 11.44
N THR A 331 -9.31 3.01 10.81
CA THR A 331 -9.23 3.15 9.35
C THR A 331 -8.43 2.04 8.68
N GLY A 332 -7.83 1.13 9.46
CA GLY A 332 -6.82 0.17 8.97
C GLY A 332 -5.42 0.78 8.84
N GLY A 333 -5.23 2.07 9.16
CA GLY A 333 -3.90 2.70 9.15
C GLY A 333 -2.97 2.14 10.22
N ILE A 334 -1.67 2.06 9.91
CA ILE A 334 -0.64 1.57 10.83
C ILE A 334 0.49 2.59 10.99
N GLY A 335 1.07 2.64 12.18
CA GLY A 335 2.11 3.60 12.56
C GLY A 335 1.54 4.79 13.34
N SER A 336 1.83 4.85 14.63
CA SER A 336 1.30 5.87 15.54
C SER A 336 2.33 6.88 16.02
N LEU A 337 3.59 6.73 15.62
CA LEU A 337 4.69 7.62 15.98
C LEU A 337 5.22 8.36 14.76
N PRO A 338 5.01 9.69 14.67
CA PRO A 338 5.41 10.45 13.49
C PRO A 338 6.91 10.48 13.19
N LEU A 339 7.76 10.63 14.21
CA LEU A 339 9.21 10.72 13.98
C LEU A 339 9.83 9.42 13.44
N SER A 340 9.29 8.27 13.87
CA SER A 340 9.78 6.96 13.41
C SER A 340 8.94 6.38 12.29
N GLU A 341 7.88 7.09 11.86
CA GLU A 341 6.94 6.66 10.81
C GLU A 341 6.45 5.23 11.08
N GLY A 342 6.15 4.94 12.35
CA GLY A 342 6.27 3.58 12.87
C GLY A 342 5.40 3.27 14.07
N PHE A 343 5.47 2.03 14.52
CA PHE A 343 4.61 1.50 15.56
C PHE A 343 4.92 2.09 16.95
N GLY A 344 3.86 2.53 17.63
CA GLY A 344 3.84 2.83 19.05
C GLY A 344 3.90 1.58 19.94
N ARG A 345 3.58 1.76 21.22
CA ARG A 345 3.26 0.69 22.18
C ARG A 345 1.88 0.13 21.85
N ASP A 346 1.54 -1.00 22.45
CA ASP A 346 0.19 -1.55 22.35
C ASP A 346 -0.81 -0.51 22.87
N TYR A 347 -1.91 -0.32 22.15
CA TYR A 347 -2.95 0.68 22.42
C TYR A 347 -2.51 2.15 22.31
N GLU A 348 -1.25 2.45 21.96
CA GLU A 348 -0.78 3.82 21.72
C GLU A 348 -1.21 4.26 20.31
N LEU A 349 -2.50 4.53 20.17
CA LEU A 349 -3.19 4.90 18.93
C LEU A 349 -3.88 6.25 19.11
N ASP A 350 -3.11 7.28 19.50
CA ASP A 350 -3.61 8.65 19.57
C ASP A 350 -4.04 9.10 18.16
N PRO A 351 -5.30 9.54 17.98
CA PRO A 351 -5.84 9.86 16.66
C PRO A 351 -5.35 11.20 16.11
N GLU A 352 -4.84 12.10 16.96
CA GLU A 352 -4.31 13.41 16.55
C GLU A 352 -2.86 13.28 16.07
N SER A 353 -2.05 12.48 16.77
CA SER A 353 -0.66 12.22 16.38
C SER A 353 -0.49 11.00 15.46
N ALA A 354 -1.57 10.48 14.89
CA ALA A 354 -1.52 9.32 14.02
C ALA A 354 -0.67 9.62 12.79
N TYR A 355 0.38 8.81 12.59
CA TYR A 355 1.15 8.89 11.36
C TYR A 355 0.38 8.21 10.24
N ALA A 356 0.02 6.93 10.45
CA ALA A 356 -0.87 6.16 9.58
C ALA A 356 -0.54 6.36 8.09
N GLU A 357 0.74 6.20 7.74
CA GLU A 357 1.26 6.53 6.41
C GLU A 357 0.52 5.76 5.31
N THR A 358 0.22 6.42 4.19
CA THR A 358 -0.43 5.76 3.05
C THR A 358 0.40 4.57 2.54
N CYS A 359 1.72 4.70 2.40
CA CYS A 359 2.60 3.58 2.04
C CYS A 359 2.52 2.41 3.02
N ALA A 360 2.29 2.67 4.31
CA ALA A 360 2.22 1.62 5.30
C ALA A 360 0.90 0.83 5.20
N ALA A 361 -0.21 1.51 4.88
CA ALA A 361 -1.46 0.85 4.52
C ALA A 361 -1.31 0.00 3.25
N LEU A 362 -0.67 0.54 2.21
CA LEU A 362 -0.43 -0.19 0.96
C LEU A 362 0.46 -1.43 1.17
N GLY A 363 1.55 -1.29 1.93
CA GLY A 363 2.41 -2.43 2.26
C GLY A 363 1.68 -3.50 3.10
N SER A 364 0.78 -3.08 4.00
CA SER A 364 -0.07 -3.99 4.76
C SER A 364 -1.03 -4.76 3.85
N MET A 365 -1.66 -4.08 2.89
CA MET A 365 -2.53 -4.72 1.89
C MET A 365 -1.77 -5.77 1.07
N LEU A 366 -0.54 -5.47 0.63
CA LEU A 366 0.30 -6.47 -0.06
C LEU A 366 0.56 -7.70 0.81
N TRP A 367 0.88 -7.48 2.09
CA TRP A 367 1.07 -8.57 3.04
C TRP A 367 -0.22 -9.37 3.27
N ASP A 368 -1.35 -8.70 3.42
CA ASP A 368 -2.65 -9.33 3.63
C ASP A 368 -3.01 -10.22 2.45
N HIS A 369 -2.85 -9.74 1.22
CA HIS A 369 -3.10 -10.56 0.04
C HIS A 369 -2.21 -11.81 0.03
N GLU A 370 -0.90 -11.67 0.26
CA GLU A 370 0.02 -12.80 0.31
C GLU A 370 -0.34 -13.80 1.42
N MET A 371 -0.83 -13.33 2.57
CA MET A 371 -1.36 -14.18 3.65
C MET A 371 -2.65 -14.88 3.26
N ALA A 372 -3.56 -14.20 2.56
CA ALA A 372 -4.75 -14.83 2.00
C ALA A 372 -4.37 -15.97 1.06
N GLN A 373 -3.43 -15.73 0.14
CA GLN A 373 -2.93 -16.74 -0.79
C GLN A 373 -2.22 -17.91 -0.10
N LEU A 374 -1.51 -17.64 0.99
CA LEU A 374 -0.77 -18.63 1.77
C LEU A 374 -1.67 -19.50 2.65
N THR A 375 -2.77 -18.95 3.18
CA THR A 375 -3.58 -19.61 4.22
C THR A 375 -4.98 -19.99 3.78
N GLY A 376 -5.49 -19.36 2.71
CA GLY A 376 -6.89 -19.47 2.31
C GLY A 376 -7.87 -18.78 3.26
N GLU A 377 -7.42 -18.02 4.27
CA GLU A 377 -8.29 -17.40 5.28
C GLU A 377 -8.91 -16.06 4.80
N PRO A 378 -10.22 -15.82 5.01
CA PRO A 378 -10.91 -14.62 4.50
C PRO A 378 -10.56 -13.33 5.24
N ARG A 379 -10.07 -13.42 6.49
CA ARG A 379 -9.78 -12.26 7.35
C ARG A 379 -8.72 -11.31 6.76
N PHE A 380 -7.83 -11.84 5.94
CA PHE A 380 -6.78 -11.05 5.31
C PHE A 380 -7.34 -10.21 4.16
N GLU A 381 -8.16 -10.79 3.28
CA GLU A 381 -8.85 -10.05 2.21
C GLU A 381 -9.90 -9.06 2.76
N ASP A 382 -10.45 -9.35 3.95
CA ASP A 382 -11.33 -8.42 4.65
C ASP A 382 -10.58 -7.19 5.17
N LEU A 383 -9.36 -7.36 5.69
CA LEU A 383 -8.49 -6.23 6.05
C LEU A 383 -8.00 -5.48 4.80
N PHE A 384 -7.64 -6.20 3.74
CA PHE A 384 -7.28 -5.60 2.44
C PHE A 384 -8.38 -4.65 1.97
N GLU A 385 -9.63 -5.11 1.92
CA GLU A 385 -10.79 -4.30 1.54
C GLU A 385 -10.91 -3.06 2.44
N TRP A 386 -10.85 -3.28 3.75
CA TRP A 386 -10.99 -2.20 4.72
C TRP A 386 -9.92 -1.12 4.56
N GLN A 387 -8.65 -1.50 4.35
CA GLN A 387 -7.56 -0.55 4.14
C GLN A 387 -7.69 0.16 2.79
N LEU A 388 -8.06 -0.57 1.74
CA LEU A 388 -8.25 -0.05 0.39
C LEU A 388 -9.25 1.11 0.38
N TYR A 389 -10.44 0.94 0.98
CA TYR A 389 -11.49 1.97 1.02
C TYR A 389 -11.24 3.10 2.05
N ASN A 390 -10.27 2.94 2.96
CA ASN A 390 -10.02 3.91 4.03
C ASN A 390 -8.57 4.41 4.03
N ALA A 391 -7.67 3.74 4.75
CA ALA A 391 -6.31 4.22 4.99
C ALA A 391 -5.46 4.41 3.72
N ALA A 392 -5.71 3.65 2.66
CA ALA A 392 -5.06 3.87 1.37
C ALA A 392 -5.71 5.05 0.61
N SER A 393 -7.04 5.04 0.47
CA SER A 393 -7.77 5.99 -0.38
C SER A 393 -7.78 7.44 0.12
N VAL A 394 -7.69 7.66 1.44
CA VAL A 394 -7.58 9.03 1.98
C VAL A 394 -6.30 9.75 1.50
N GLY A 395 -5.27 8.97 1.13
CA GLY A 395 -3.95 9.47 0.75
C GLY A 395 -3.92 10.29 -0.54
N ILE A 396 -4.95 10.21 -1.39
CA ILE A 396 -5.02 10.94 -2.66
C ILE A 396 -6.28 11.81 -2.74
N GLY A 397 -6.10 13.04 -3.20
CA GLY A 397 -7.19 13.97 -3.45
C GLY A 397 -8.05 13.53 -4.64
N LYS A 398 -9.27 14.06 -4.73
CA LYS A 398 -10.26 13.67 -5.74
C LYS A 398 -9.72 13.79 -7.18
N GLU A 399 -8.94 14.85 -7.44
CA GLU A 399 -8.36 15.17 -8.76
C GLU A 399 -7.04 14.44 -9.07
N GLY A 400 -6.46 13.71 -8.11
CA GLY A 400 -5.15 13.05 -8.30
C GLY A 400 -3.92 13.95 -8.21
N HIS A 401 -4.09 15.23 -7.90
CA HIS A 401 -3.02 16.25 -7.87
C HIS A 401 -2.56 16.66 -6.47
N SER A 402 -3.09 16.03 -5.43
CA SER A 402 -2.72 16.34 -4.05
C SER A 402 -2.79 15.09 -3.20
N TYR A 403 -1.97 15.04 -2.16
CA TYR A 403 -1.73 13.83 -1.39
C TYR A 403 -1.68 14.15 0.10
N PHE A 404 -2.10 13.19 0.91
CA PHE A 404 -1.68 13.10 2.31
C PHE A 404 -0.53 12.10 2.41
N TYR A 405 0.42 12.42 3.28
CA TYR A 405 1.46 11.48 3.66
C TYR A 405 1.09 10.83 5.01
N ASN A 406 0.80 11.65 6.03
CA ASN A 406 0.21 11.18 7.28
C ASN A 406 -1.32 11.35 7.25
N ASN A 407 -2.03 10.38 7.83
CA ASN A 407 -3.49 10.31 7.76
C ASN A 407 -4.10 10.33 9.17
N PRO A 408 -4.23 11.52 9.80
CA PRO A 408 -4.77 11.63 11.15
C PRO A 408 -6.26 11.30 11.19
N LEU A 409 -6.73 10.77 12.32
CA LEU A 409 -8.15 10.48 12.56
C LEU A 409 -8.86 11.58 13.34
N THR A 410 -8.09 12.56 13.83
CA THR A 410 -8.58 13.79 14.45
C THR A 410 -7.64 14.91 14.04
N CYS A 411 -8.17 15.93 13.38
CA CYS A 411 -7.42 17.11 12.93
C CYS A 411 -8.03 18.37 13.55
N ARG A 412 -7.25 19.11 14.34
CA ARG A 412 -7.67 20.38 14.94
C ARG A 412 -7.32 21.61 14.09
N GLY A 413 -6.72 21.40 12.92
CA GLY A 413 -6.26 22.43 11.98
C GLY A 413 -4.82 22.16 11.51
N GLY A 414 -4.36 22.90 10.50
CA GLY A 414 -2.95 22.90 10.07
C GLY A 414 -2.49 21.72 9.20
N VAL A 415 -3.39 20.77 8.88
CA VAL A 415 -3.11 19.61 8.01
C VAL A 415 -4.03 19.69 6.78
N THR A 416 -3.43 19.76 5.60
CA THR A 416 -4.11 19.76 4.29
C THR A 416 -3.32 18.91 3.31
N ARG A 417 -3.98 18.38 2.27
CA ARG A 417 -3.27 17.67 1.20
C ARG A 417 -2.31 18.64 0.52
N ALA A 418 -1.11 18.15 0.21
CA ALA A 418 -0.11 18.91 -0.53
C ALA A 418 0.06 18.36 -1.95
N PRO A 419 0.47 19.20 -2.91
CA PRO A 419 0.77 18.76 -4.27
C PRO A 419 1.89 17.72 -4.32
N TRP A 420 2.92 17.90 -3.49
CA TRP A 420 4.10 17.03 -3.41
C TRP A 420 4.82 17.26 -2.08
N TYR A 421 5.81 16.42 -1.78
CA TYR A 421 6.60 16.47 -0.54
C TYR A 421 8.09 16.30 -0.82
N ASP A 422 8.94 16.71 0.13
CA ASP A 422 10.40 16.49 0.06
C ASP A 422 10.77 15.00 0.04
N ILE A 423 9.90 14.15 0.60
CA ILE A 423 9.93 12.70 0.54
C ILE A 423 8.59 12.26 -0.06
N PRO A 424 8.48 12.03 -1.38
CA PRO A 424 7.21 11.78 -2.04
C PRO A 424 6.95 10.29 -2.30
N CYS A 425 7.14 9.43 -1.30
CA CYS A 425 6.96 7.99 -1.48
C CYS A 425 5.50 7.59 -1.72
N CYS A 426 4.53 8.29 -1.10
CA CYS A 426 3.10 7.93 -1.11
C CYS A 426 2.43 8.05 -2.49
N PRO A 427 2.59 9.15 -3.26
CA PRO A 427 1.94 9.33 -4.56
C PRO A 427 2.14 8.16 -5.53
N SER A 428 3.40 7.84 -5.87
CA SER A 428 3.72 6.81 -6.86
C SER A 428 3.46 5.39 -6.33
N ASN A 429 3.61 5.17 -5.02
CA ASN A 429 3.28 3.89 -4.38
C ASN A 429 1.77 3.62 -4.40
N LEU A 430 0.92 4.64 -4.22
CA LEU A 430 -0.53 4.51 -4.37
C LEU A 430 -0.89 4.19 -5.82
N SER A 431 -0.32 4.94 -6.77
CA SER A 431 -0.59 4.75 -8.19
C SER A 431 -0.26 3.35 -8.70
N ARG A 432 0.87 2.74 -8.29
CA ARG A 432 1.23 1.38 -8.73
C ARG A 432 0.36 0.28 -8.14
N VAL A 433 -0.06 0.42 -6.87
CA VAL A 433 -0.96 -0.55 -6.23
C VAL A 433 -2.35 -0.47 -6.86
N TRP A 434 -2.85 0.74 -7.09
CA TRP A 434 -4.13 0.93 -7.78
C TRP A 434 -4.10 0.40 -9.21
N ALA A 435 -3.04 0.68 -9.97
CA ALA A 435 -2.86 0.13 -11.32
C ALA A 435 -2.78 -1.42 -11.35
N SER A 436 -2.65 -2.08 -10.19
CA SER A 436 -2.65 -3.53 -10.06
C SER A 436 -3.93 -4.10 -9.46
N LEU A 437 -4.96 -3.27 -9.22
CA LEU A 437 -6.10 -3.64 -8.40
C LEU A 437 -6.84 -4.88 -8.94
N ASP A 438 -6.91 -5.01 -10.26
CA ASP A 438 -7.48 -6.13 -11.01
C ASP A 438 -6.90 -7.49 -10.56
N LYS A 439 -5.61 -7.53 -10.19
CA LYS A 439 -4.94 -8.76 -9.74
C LYS A 439 -5.49 -9.29 -8.42
N TYR A 440 -6.07 -8.42 -7.59
CA TYR A 440 -6.55 -8.77 -6.26
C TYR A 440 -8.03 -9.16 -6.23
N VAL A 441 -8.75 -9.02 -7.36
CA VAL A 441 -10.21 -9.27 -7.39
C VAL A 441 -10.54 -10.75 -7.25
N TYR A 442 -9.77 -11.61 -7.92
CA TYR A 442 -9.99 -13.05 -7.95
C TYR A 442 -8.76 -13.85 -7.55
N SER A 443 -8.96 -15.09 -7.15
CA SER A 443 -7.91 -16.11 -7.07
C SER A 443 -8.45 -17.45 -7.56
N TYR A 444 -7.56 -18.31 -8.05
CA TYR A 444 -7.92 -19.61 -8.62
C TYR A 444 -7.20 -20.73 -7.89
N GLU A 445 -7.89 -21.85 -7.71
CA GLU A 445 -7.33 -23.06 -7.11
C GLU A 445 -8.05 -24.28 -7.66
N GLU A 446 -7.37 -25.11 -8.46
CA GLU A 446 -7.94 -26.31 -9.08
C GLU A 446 -9.28 -26.02 -9.81
N GLU A 447 -10.42 -26.43 -9.22
CA GLU A 447 -11.78 -26.24 -9.72
C GLU A 447 -12.54 -25.12 -8.99
N GLU A 448 -11.86 -24.26 -8.23
CA GLU A 448 -12.43 -23.15 -7.47
C GLU A 448 -12.11 -21.78 -8.07
N ILE A 449 -13.14 -20.94 -8.15
CA ILE A 449 -13.04 -19.52 -8.45
C ILE A 449 -13.35 -18.75 -7.18
N ARG A 450 -12.37 -18.02 -6.66
CA ARG A 450 -12.53 -17.21 -5.46
C ARG A 450 -12.71 -15.75 -5.82
N VAL A 451 -13.74 -15.12 -5.26
CA VAL A 451 -13.98 -13.68 -5.32
C VAL A 451 -13.49 -13.06 -4.02
N ASN A 452 -12.33 -12.41 -4.08
CA ASN A 452 -11.71 -11.75 -2.94
C ASN A 452 -12.29 -10.36 -2.71
N GLN A 453 -12.44 -9.59 -3.79
CA GLN A 453 -12.89 -8.20 -3.76
C GLN A 453 -14.13 -8.01 -4.65
N TYR A 454 -15.12 -7.27 -4.15
CA TYR A 454 -16.36 -7.01 -4.86
C TYR A 454 -16.30 -5.72 -5.68
N ILE A 455 -15.61 -5.79 -6.81
CA ILE A 455 -15.38 -4.67 -7.73
C ILE A 455 -15.97 -5.01 -9.10
N THR A 456 -16.62 -4.07 -9.77
CA THR A 456 -17.16 -4.30 -11.12
C THR A 456 -16.04 -4.65 -12.09
N SER A 457 -16.03 -5.88 -12.58
CA SER A 457 -14.93 -6.46 -13.35
C SER A 457 -15.38 -7.59 -14.27
N GLU A 458 -14.54 -7.93 -15.23
CA GLU A 458 -14.66 -9.12 -16.06
C GLU A 458 -13.40 -9.97 -15.91
N THR A 459 -13.56 -11.30 -15.85
CA THR A 459 -12.43 -12.22 -15.86
C THR A 459 -12.65 -13.44 -16.75
N ARG A 460 -11.57 -13.92 -17.36
CA ARG A 460 -11.53 -15.22 -18.05
C ARG A 460 -11.04 -16.29 -17.09
N VAL A 461 -11.88 -17.29 -16.85
CA VAL A 461 -11.65 -18.25 -15.76
C VAL A 461 -10.68 -19.37 -16.16
N ILE A 462 -10.74 -19.85 -17.40
CA ILE A 462 -10.02 -21.06 -17.83
C ILE A 462 -9.23 -20.78 -19.10
N PRO A 463 -7.93 -21.07 -19.14
CA PRO A 463 -7.17 -21.12 -20.39
C PRO A 463 -7.74 -22.23 -21.31
N GLY A 464 -8.37 -21.85 -22.42
CA GLY A 464 -8.87 -22.79 -23.45
C GLY A 464 -10.38 -23.02 -23.46
N GLN A 465 -11.08 -22.83 -22.33
CA GLN A 465 -12.55 -22.72 -22.30
C GLN A 465 -12.93 -21.25 -22.26
N GLN A 466 -13.83 -20.81 -23.14
CA GLN A 466 -14.29 -19.41 -23.20
C GLN A 466 -15.34 -19.13 -22.11
N ALA A 467 -15.01 -19.36 -20.83
CA ALA A 467 -15.84 -18.99 -19.70
C ALA A 467 -15.42 -17.60 -19.17
N ILE A 468 -16.34 -16.66 -19.26
CA ILE A 468 -16.21 -15.27 -18.79
C ILE A 468 -17.13 -15.08 -17.59
N LEU A 469 -16.59 -14.54 -16.52
CA LEU A 469 -17.36 -14.08 -15.37
C LEU A 469 -17.41 -12.56 -15.40
N LYS A 470 -18.63 -12.01 -15.40
CA LYS A 470 -18.88 -10.57 -15.33
C LYS A 470 -19.46 -10.24 -13.96
N MET A 471 -18.75 -9.45 -13.19
CA MET A 471 -19.19 -8.94 -11.90
C MET A 471 -19.63 -7.49 -12.03
N GLU A 472 -20.85 -7.20 -11.58
CA GLU A 472 -21.35 -5.84 -11.37
C GLU A 472 -21.55 -5.64 -9.87
N SER A 473 -20.85 -4.68 -9.29
CA SER A 473 -20.88 -4.38 -7.86
C SER A 473 -21.37 -2.96 -7.63
N ASP A 474 -22.42 -2.84 -6.82
CA ASP A 474 -22.92 -1.54 -6.39
C ASP A 474 -22.17 -1.04 -5.12
N LEU A 475 -21.19 -1.80 -4.62
CA LEU A 475 -20.29 -1.36 -3.54
C LEU A 475 -19.38 -0.22 -4.01
N PRO A 476 -18.96 0.67 -3.09
CA PRO A 476 -19.19 0.61 -1.64
C PRO A 476 -20.46 1.35 -1.18
N TRP A 477 -21.34 1.75 -2.10
CA TRP A 477 -22.48 2.62 -1.80
C TRP A 477 -23.76 1.85 -1.50
N TRP A 478 -23.98 0.77 -2.23
CA TRP A 478 -25.09 -0.15 -2.02
C TRP A 478 -24.60 -1.55 -1.71
N ASN A 479 -25.53 -2.48 -1.58
CA ASN A 479 -25.29 -3.78 -0.98
C ASN A 479 -25.46 -4.95 -1.95
N ARG A 480 -25.61 -4.69 -3.24
CA ARG A 480 -25.84 -5.72 -4.26
C ARG A 480 -24.58 -5.96 -5.08
N VAL A 481 -24.28 -7.24 -5.33
CA VAL A 481 -23.28 -7.69 -6.29
C VAL A 481 -23.94 -8.75 -7.18
N MET A 482 -23.75 -8.67 -8.49
CA MET A 482 -24.20 -9.67 -9.45
C MET A 482 -22.99 -10.26 -10.17
N ILE A 483 -22.93 -11.59 -10.29
CA ILE A 483 -21.90 -12.33 -11.00
C ILE A 483 -22.60 -13.17 -12.06
N LYS A 484 -22.39 -12.81 -13.33
CA LYS A 484 -22.97 -13.48 -14.48
C LYS A 484 -21.94 -14.37 -15.17
N PHE A 485 -22.38 -15.56 -15.54
CA PHE A 485 -21.61 -16.55 -16.27
C PHE A 485 -21.91 -16.47 -17.77
N GLU A 486 -20.86 -16.30 -18.59
CA GLU A 486 -20.95 -16.34 -20.06
C GLU A 486 -19.97 -17.39 -20.59
N MET A 487 -20.50 -18.47 -21.15
CA MET A 487 -19.70 -19.63 -21.61
C MET A 487 -20.37 -20.32 -22.81
N SER A 488 -19.61 -21.15 -23.54
CA SER A 488 -20.12 -21.97 -24.64
C SER A 488 -20.65 -23.34 -24.20
N GLU A 489 -20.07 -23.90 -23.14
CA GLU A 489 -20.41 -25.20 -22.56
C GLU A 489 -20.59 -25.05 -21.04
N PRO A 490 -21.45 -25.84 -20.39
CA PRO A 490 -21.64 -25.78 -18.93
C PRO A 490 -20.33 -25.98 -18.16
N LEU A 491 -20.18 -25.26 -17.05
CA LEU A 491 -18.99 -25.27 -16.21
C LEU A 491 -19.33 -25.83 -14.82
N THR A 492 -18.76 -26.98 -14.48
CA THR A 492 -18.78 -27.49 -13.10
C THR A 492 -17.63 -26.86 -12.33
N THR A 493 -17.95 -26.08 -11.30
CA THR A 493 -16.93 -25.38 -10.49
C THR A 493 -17.50 -25.00 -9.12
N SER A 494 -16.61 -24.67 -8.19
CA SER A 494 -16.98 -23.98 -6.95
C SER A 494 -16.75 -22.48 -7.06
N LEU A 495 -17.81 -21.70 -6.85
CA LEU A 495 -17.69 -20.26 -6.62
C LEU A 495 -17.55 -20.00 -5.12
N VAL A 496 -16.41 -19.42 -4.71
CA VAL A 496 -16.09 -19.09 -3.32
C VAL A 496 -16.16 -17.57 -3.15
N MET A 497 -17.06 -17.09 -2.30
CA MET A 497 -17.39 -15.67 -2.16
C MET A 497 -17.15 -15.22 -0.71
N ARG A 498 -16.48 -14.09 -0.50
CA ARG A 498 -16.22 -13.58 0.85
C ARG A 498 -17.51 -13.05 1.50
N LEU A 499 -17.89 -13.56 2.66
CA LEU A 499 -18.83 -12.87 3.55
C LEU A 499 -18.01 -11.90 4.43
N PRO A 500 -18.08 -10.58 4.18
CA PRO A 500 -17.22 -9.63 4.89
C PRO A 500 -17.59 -9.50 6.37
N ALA A 501 -16.62 -9.20 7.24
CA ALA A 501 -16.90 -9.09 8.68
C ALA A 501 -17.84 -7.92 9.03
N TRP A 502 -17.94 -6.92 8.16
CA TRP A 502 -18.85 -5.79 8.33
C TRP A 502 -20.30 -6.13 7.97
N ALA A 503 -20.58 -7.25 7.29
CA ALA A 503 -21.93 -7.67 6.90
C ALA A 503 -22.51 -8.65 7.94
N ASP A 504 -23.74 -8.40 8.43
CA ASP A 504 -24.40 -9.32 9.37
C ASP A 504 -24.86 -10.62 8.70
N SER A 505 -25.20 -10.54 7.42
CA SER A 505 -25.65 -11.64 6.58
C SER A 505 -25.48 -11.30 5.10
N CYS A 506 -25.62 -12.30 4.24
CA CYS A 506 -25.75 -12.14 2.81
C CYS A 506 -26.83 -13.08 2.29
N GLU A 507 -27.82 -12.55 1.57
CA GLU A 507 -28.70 -13.37 0.75
C GLU A 507 -27.98 -13.72 -0.54
N VAL A 508 -28.04 -14.98 -0.96
CA VAL A 508 -27.41 -15.48 -2.18
C VAL A 508 -28.48 -16.11 -3.05
N MET A 509 -28.60 -15.65 -4.29
CA MET A 509 -29.59 -16.14 -5.23
C MET A 509 -28.92 -16.63 -6.51
N LEU A 510 -29.38 -17.75 -7.07
CA LEU A 510 -29.06 -18.20 -8.42
C LEU A 510 -30.31 -18.00 -9.29
N ASN A 511 -30.22 -17.20 -10.35
CA ASN A 511 -31.35 -16.94 -11.27
C ASN A 511 -32.65 -16.48 -10.56
N ASN A 512 -32.50 -15.73 -9.46
CA ASN A 512 -33.55 -15.25 -8.53
C ASN A 512 -34.07 -16.28 -7.51
N ASP A 513 -33.63 -17.53 -7.57
CA ASP A 513 -33.95 -18.51 -6.53
C ASP A 513 -32.95 -18.42 -5.38
N LEU A 514 -33.46 -18.32 -4.14
CA LEU A 514 -32.63 -18.28 -2.95
C LEU A 514 -31.88 -19.60 -2.79
N ILE A 515 -30.55 -19.51 -2.61
CA ILE A 515 -29.68 -20.66 -2.36
C ILE A 515 -28.93 -20.50 -1.03
N HIS A 516 -28.43 -21.62 -0.52
CA HIS A 516 -27.71 -21.68 0.76
C HIS A 516 -26.31 -22.25 0.53
N PRO A 517 -25.30 -21.41 0.26
CA PRO A 517 -23.91 -21.87 0.14
C PRO A 517 -23.39 -22.41 1.48
N GLU A 518 -22.37 -23.26 1.41
CA GLU A 518 -21.62 -23.70 2.59
C GLU A 518 -20.84 -22.50 3.16
N ILE A 519 -21.04 -22.19 4.44
CA ILE A 519 -20.36 -21.06 5.10
C ILE A 519 -19.28 -21.58 6.05
N SER A 520 -18.01 -21.27 5.76
CA SER A 520 -16.85 -21.69 6.58
C SER A 520 -16.97 -21.18 8.01
N LEU A 521 -16.51 -21.90 9.04
CA LEU A 521 -16.56 -21.42 10.43
C LEU A 521 -15.80 -20.09 10.62
N PRO A 522 -16.27 -19.17 11.49
CA PRO A 522 -15.51 -17.98 11.82
C PRO A 522 -14.31 -18.37 12.69
N MET A 523 -13.24 -17.57 12.63
CA MET A 523 -12.09 -17.73 13.51
C MET A 523 -12.45 -17.24 14.93
N PRO A 524 -11.73 -17.70 15.98
CA PRO A 524 -11.97 -17.24 17.35
C PRO A 524 -11.94 -15.71 17.45
N ASN A 525 -12.90 -15.11 18.15
CA ASN A 525 -12.96 -13.66 18.30
C ASN A 525 -11.64 -13.11 18.87
N LEU A 526 -11.11 -12.07 18.25
CA LEU A 526 -9.87 -11.40 18.64
C LEU A 526 -10.21 -9.98 19.14
N PRO A 527 -10.15 -9.71 20.46
CA PRO A 527 -10.38 -8.37 20.97
C PRO A 527 -9.30 -7.39 20.47
N THR A 528 -9.73 -6.34 19.78
CA THR A 528 -8.84 -5.34 19.16
C THR A 528 -8.95 -3.99 19.84
N ALA A 529 -7.87 -3.21 19.80
CA ALA A 529 -7.83 -1.84 20.29
C ALA A 529 -8.80 -0.91 19.55
N ASN A 530 -9.05 -1.19 18.28
CA ASN A 530 -9.85 -0.37 17.38
C ASN A 530 -11.31 -0.83 17.24
N GLY A 531 -11.70 -1.93 17.89
CA GLY A 531 -13.07 -2.48 17.87
C GLY A 531 -13.43 -3.32 16.63
N LEU A 532 -12.54 -3.45 15.63
CA LEU A 532 -12.77 -4.26 14.43
C LEU A 532 -12.54 -5.75 14.72
N ASN A 533 -13.24 -6.64 14.02
CA ASN A 533 -13.08 -8.09 14.16
C ASN A 533 -13.04 -8.79 12.79
N PHE A 534 -11.87 -8.77 12.15
CA PHE A 534 -11.66 -9.44 10.85
C PHE A 534 -11.78 -10.97 10.93
N ASN A 535 -11.64 -11.57 12.12
CA ASN A 535 -11.86 -13.02 12.33
C ASN A 535 -13.33 -13.43 12.12
N ALA A 536 -14.27 -12.47 12.04
CA ALA A 536 -15.66 -12.73 11.70
C ALA A 536 -15.91 -12.90 10.19
N ALA A 537 -14.96 -12.56 9.32
CA ALA A 537 -15.08 -12.81 7.88
C ALA A 537 -15.15 -14.32 7.61
N ARG A 538 -15.95 -14.73 6.61
CA ARG A 538 -16.17 -16.14 6.27
C ARG A 538 -16.13 -16.34 4.75
N TRP A 539 -15.94 -17.57 4.30
CA TRP A 539 -16.16 -17.95 2.90
C TRP A 539 -17.55 -18.57 2.74
N MET A 540 -18.24 -18.18 1.67
CA MET A 540 -19.46 -18.80 1.18
C MET A 540 -19.10 -19.60 -0.08
N LYS A 541 -19.07 -20.92 0.01
CA LYS A 541 -18.74 -21.82 -1.09
C LYS A 541 -20.01 -22.41 -1.69
N PHE A 542 -20.15 -22.26 -3.01
CA PHE A 542 -21.24 -22.86 -3.77
C PHE A 542 -20.68 -23.68 -4.93
N HIS A 543 -20.75 -25.00 -4.81
CA HIS A 543 -20.39 -25.93 -5.88
C HIS A 543 -21.63 -26.24 -6.73
N ASN A 544 -21.53 -26.01 -8.04
CA ASN A 544 -22.65 -26.24 -8.95
C ASN A 544 -22.18 -26.48 -10.39
N ILE A 545 -23.10 -26.91 -11.24
CA ILE A 545 -22.98 -26.83 -12.71
C ILE A 545 -23.62 -25.51 -13.15
N PHE A 546 -22.79 -24.58 -13.63
CA PHE A 546 -23.24 -23.29 -14.14
C PHE A 546 -23.45 -23.35 -15.66
N ASN A 547 -24.53 -22.74 -16.12
CA ASN A 547 -24.88 -22.62 -17.52
C ASN A 547 -24.65 -21.20 -18.03
N HIS A 548 -24.63 -21.04 -19.35
CA HIS A 548 -24.62 -19.72 -19.97
C HIS A 548 -25.82 -18.88 -19.49
N GLY A 549 -25.53 -17.66 -19.02
CA GLY A 549 -26.55 -16.73 -18.54
C GLY A 549 -26.89 -16.86 -17.06
N ASP A 550 -26.40 -17.91 -16.38
CA ASP A 550 -26.59 -18.05 -14.94
C ASP A 550 -26.06 -16.83 -14.20
N THR A 551 -26.83 -16.35 -13.23
CA THR A 551 -26.49 -15.15 -12.46
C THR A 551 -26.57 -15.45 -10.97
N ILE A 552 -25.44 -15.30 -10.28
CA ILE A 552 -25.38 -15.26 -8.82
C ILE A 552 -25.57 -13.82 -8.36
N THR A 553 -26.57 -13.57 -7.52
CA THR A 553 -26.78 -12.26 -6.89
C THR A 553 -26.54 -12.35 -5.39
N LEU A 554 -25.68 -11.49 -4.89
CA LEU A 554 -25.40 -11.28 -3.47
C LEU A 554 -26.09 -10.01 -3.00
N LYS A 555 -26.78 -10.08 -1.86
CA LYS A 555 -27.31 -8.91 -1.16
C LYS A 555 -26.85 -8.92 0.28
N PHE A 556 -25.92 -8.03 0.62
CA PHE A 556 -25.35 -7.92 1.95
C PHE A 556 -26.25 -7.11 2.89
N ALA A 557 -26.36 -7.55 4.15
CA ALA A 557 -26.84 -6.66 5.21
C ALA A 557 -25.76 -5.60 5.48
N MET A 558 -26.08 -4.33 5.23
CA MET A 558 -25.12 -3.22 5.26
C MET A 558 -25.57 -2.12 6.26
N PRO A 559 -25.62 -2.43 7.56
CA PRO A 559 -26.06 -1.49 8.58
C PRO A 559 -25.05 -0.36 8.81
N ILE A 560 -25.54 0.76 9.35
CA ILE A 560 -24.67 1.75 10.00
C ILE A 560 -24.21 1.15 11.34
N ARG A 561 -22.90 1.13 11.58
CA ARG A 561 -22.29 0.58 12.80
C ARG A 561 -21.55 1.65 13.59
N LEU A 562 -21.52 1.45 14.90
CA LEU A 562 -20.69 2.20 15.84
C LEU A 562 -19.55 1.30 16.32
N ILE A 563 -18.35 1.51 15.78
CA ILE A 563 -17.15 0.73 16.13
C ILE A 563 -16.46 1.39 17.32
N ARG A 564 -16.67 0.81 18.51
CA ARG A 564 -16.14 1.33 19.78
C ARG A 564 -14.66 1.02 19.96
N GLN A 565 -13.89 2.04 20.30
CA GLN A 565 -12.47 1.91 20.62
C GLN A 565 -12.28 1.40 22.05
N ASP A 566 -11.25 0.59 22.28
CA ASP A 566 -10.90 0.11 23.62
C ASP A 566 -10.58 1.29 24.55
N ARG A 567 -11.07 1.24 25.80
CA ARG A 567 -10.90 2.32 26.78
C ARG A 567 -9.43 2.69 27.07
N ARG A 568 -8.48 1.81 26.76
CA ARG A 568 -7.04 2.07 26.91
C ARG A 568 -6.47 2.98 25.84
N VAL A 569 -7.16 3.15 24.71
CA VAL A 569 -6.68 3.99 23.61
C VAL A 569 -6.75 5.47 24.04
N PRO A 570 -5.65 6.23 23.93
CA PRO A 570 -5.64 7.63 24.36
C PRO A 570 -6.57 8.49 23.50
N LYS A 571 -7.22 9.48 24.14
CA LYS A 571 -8.13 10.48 23.55
C LYS A 571 -9.41 9.98 22.88
N CYS A 572 -9.44 8.75 22.35
CA CYS A 572 -10.65 8.16 21.75
C CYS A 572 -11.14 6.87 22.42
N GLY A 573 -10.50 6.41 23.51
CA GLY A 573 -10.94 5.22 24.23
C GLY A 573 -12.39 5.35 24.74
N GLY A 574 -13.24 4.38 24.38
CA GLY A 574 -14.67 4.40 24.67
C GLY A 574 -15.53 5.16 23.65
N LYS A 575 -14.95 6.03 22.81
CA LYS A 575 -15.63 6.67 21.68
C LYS A 575 -15.89 5.65 20.56
N ALA A 576 -16.79 5.99 19.64
CA ALA A 576 -17.11 5.17 18.48
C ALA A 576 -16.75 5.87 17.17
N ALA A 577 -16.32 5.09 16.18
CA ALA A 577 -16.30 5.50 14.78
C ALA A 577 -17.59 5.02 14.08
N ILE A 578 -18.16 5.85 13.22
CA ILE A 578 -19.33 5.48 12.43
C ILE A 578 -18.87 4.85 11.12
N THR A 579 -19.41 3.68 10.79
CA THR A 579 -19.08 2.96 9.56
C THR A 579 -20.34 2.46 8.86
N ARG A 580 -20.24 2.24 7.55
CA ARG A 580 -21.26 1.52 6.78
C ARG A 580 -20.58 0.78 5.64
N GLY A 581 -20.83 -0.53 5.55
CA GLY A 581 -20.07 -1.37 4.64
C GLY A 581 -18.57 -1.32 4.96
N PRO A 582 -17.69 -1.25 3.93
CA PRO A 582 -16.26 -1.11 4.13
C PRO A 582 -15.79 0.33 4.44
N ILE A 583 -16.70 1.31 4.57
CA ILE A 583 -16.34 2.73 4.69
C ILE A 583 -16.43 3.22 6.13
N VAL A 584 -15.36 3.87 6.60
CA VAL A 584 -15.34 4.72 7.79
C VAL A 584 -15.79 6.14 7.43
N TYR A 585 -16.64 6.74 8.25
CA TYR A 585 -17.12 8.11 8.09
C TYR A 585 -16.49 9.06 9.12
N CYS A 586 -16.49 10.35 8.80
CA CYS A 586 -15.95 11.41 9.67
C CYS A 586 -16.83 12.66 9.65
N LEU A 587 -16.70 13.47 10.70
CA LEU A 587 -17.26 14.82 10.77
C LEU A 587 -16.22 15.82 10.28
N GLU A 588 -16.59 16.68 9.33
CA GLU A 588 -15.84 17.90 9.02
C GLU A 588 -16.55 19.13 9.58
N SER A 589 -15.76 20.08 10.09
CA SER A 589 -16.28 21.36 10.59
C SER A 589 -16.94 22.23 9.51
N ILE A 590 -16.73 21.94 8.23
CA ILE A 590 -17.40 22.63 7.12
C ILE A 590 -18.89 22.26 7.06
N ASP A 591 -19.24 21.01 7.42
CA ASP A 591 -20.62 20.50 7.35
C ASP A 591 -21.37 20.58 8.69
N ASN A 592 -20.66 20.93 9.76
CA ASN A 592 -21.16 20.84 11.12
C ASN A 592 -20.85 22.14 11.89
N SER A 593 -21.90 22.88 12.27
CA SER A 593 -21.78 24.15 13.01
C SER A 593 -21.47 23.99 14.50
N ILE A 594 -21.50 22.76 15.02
CA ILE A 594 -21.27 22.42 16.43
C ILE A 594 -19.80 22.08 16.69
N ASP A 595 -19.43 21.91 17.96
CA ASP A 595 -18.12 21.36 18.31
C ASP A 595 -18.04 19.86 17.99
N ILE A 596 -17.50 19.55 16.80
CA ILE A 596 -17.37 18.18 16.29
C ILE A 596 -16.56 17.25 17.19
N PHE A 597 -15.74 17.75 18.11
CA PHE A 597 -14.90 16.92 18.99
C PHE A 597 -15.63 16.41 20.25
N ASN A 598 -16.81 16.96 20.53
CA ASN A 598 -17.62 16.65 21.72
C ASN A 598 -19.07 16.33 21.31
N VAL A 599 -19.23 15.37 20.40
CA VAL A 599 -20.52 14.98 19.83
C VAL A 599 -21.04 13.73 20.50
N ASN A 600 -22.17 13.82 21.20
CA ASN A 600 -22.93 12.66 21.67
C ASN A 600 -24.02 12.32 20.65
N VAL A 601 -23.79 11.29 19.84
CA VAL A 601 -24.66 10.94 18.72
C VAL A 601 -25.90 10.18 19.20
N ASP A 602 -27.05 10.42 18.56
CA ASP A 602 -28.20 9.52 18.67
C ASP A 602 -28.14 8.47 17.54
N PRO A 603 -27.78 7.20 17.82
CA PRO A 603 -27.63 6.18 16.79
C PRO A 603 -28.91 5.89 16.02
N GLN A 604 -30.08 6.11 16.63
CA GLN A 604 -31.38 5.86 15.98
C GLN A 604 -31.72 6.91 14.93
N SER A 605 -31.05 8.06 14.96
CA SER A 605 -31.24 9.15 14.00
C SER A 605 -30.41 9.02 12.73
N LEU A 606 -29.49 8.04 12.68
CA LEU A 606 -28.53 7.91 11.58
C LEU A 606 -29.19 7.35 10.32
N GLU A 607 -29.07 8.09 9.21
CA GLU A 607 -29.62 7.72 7.91
C GLU A 607 -28.61 7.99 6.79
N VAL A 608 -28.65 7.14 5.77
CA VAL A 608 -27.80 7.26 4.58
C VAL A 608 -28.49 8.16 3.57
N VAL A 609 -27.80 9.20 3.12
CA VAL A 609 -28.35 10.20 2.19
C VAL A 609 -27.34 10.50 1.11
N PHE A 610 -27.78 10.53 -0.15
CA PHE A 610 -26.98 11.04 -1.26
C PHE A 610 -27.15 12.57 -1.35
N GLU A 611 -26.04 13.30 -1.46
CA GLU A 611 -26.04 14.76 -1.57
C GLU A 611 -25.26 15.20 -2.80
N GLU A 612 -25.98 15.68 -3.81
CA GLU A 612 -25.44 16.10 -5.11
C GLU A 612 -24.46 17.28 -5.00
N LYS A 613 -24.68 18.18 -4.04
CA LYS A 613 -23.92 19.44 -3.93
C LYS A 613 -22.63 19.31 -3.13
N VAL A 614 -22.47 18.24 -2.35
CA VAL A 614 -21.29 18.02 -1.53
C VAL A 614 -20.33 17.11 -2.29
N LEU A 615 -19.10 17.59 -2.52
CA LEU A 615 -18.03 16.83 -3.18
C LEU A 615 -18.43 16.33 -4.60
N GLU A 616 -19.34 17.08 -5.26
CA GLU A 616 -19.97 16.76 -6.56
C GLU A 616 -20.74 15.43 -6.56
N GLY A 617 -21.39 15.10 -5.44
CA GLY A 617 -22.23 13.92 -5.30
C GLY A 617 -21.54 12.84 -4.48
N THR A 618 -21.93 12.72 -3.22
CA THR A 618 -21.46 11.61 -2.36
C THR A 618 -22.56 11.09 -1.46
N TRP A 619 -22.42 9.81 -1.09
CA TRP A 619 -23.17 9.21 -0.01
C TRP A 619 -22.63 9.67 1.33
N MET A 620 -23.52 10.20 2.17
CA MET A 620 -23.24 10.71 3.51
C MET A 620 -24.10 9.95 4.52
N ILE A 621 -23.76 10.12 5.80
CA ILE A 621 -24.65 9.76 6.89
C ILE A 621 -25.12 11.07 7.54
N LYS A 622 -26.44 11.31 7.53
CA LYS A 622 -27.06 12.38 8.32
C LYS A 622 -27.54 11.82 9.65
N GLY A 623 -27.57 12.65 10.68
CA GLY A 623 -28.06 12.26 11.99
C GLY A 623 -28.25 13.45 12.91
N LYS A 624 -28.40 13.17 14.19
CA LYS A 624 -28.57 14.18 15.23
C LYS A 624 -27.75 13.84 16.47
N THR A 625 -27.37 14.87 17.22
CA THR A 625 -26.94 14.70 18.61
C THR A 625 -28.14 14.25 19.45
N ARG A 626 -27.91 13.69 20.64
CA ARG A 626 -29.00 13.42 21.61
C ARG A 626 -29.79 14.67 22.03
N ARG A 627 -29.26 15.87 21.76
CA ARG A 627 -29.93 17.16 22.00
C ARG A 627 -30.70 17.67 20.77
N GLY A 628 -30.68 16.93 19.66
CA GLY A 628 -31.42 17.24 18.44
C GLY A 628 -30.67 18.11 17.43
N GLU A 629 -29.40 18.43 17.66
CA GLU A 629 -28.59 19.22 16.71
C GLU A 629 -28.18 18.36 15.52
N PRO A 630 -28.28 18.86 14.28
CA PRO A 630 -27.97 18.08 13.09
C PRO A 630 -26.49 17.73 12.98
N LEU A 631 -26.21 16.53 12.45
CA LEU A 631 -24.88 16.01 12.18
C LEU A 631 -24.80 15.56 10.71
N THR A 632 -23.68 15.87 10.06
CA THR A 632 -23.37 15.41 8.71
C THR A 632 -22.00 14.73 8.71
N PHE A 633 -22.00 13.44 8.38
CA PHE A 633 -20.81 12.63 8.25
C PHE A 633 -20.53 12.34 6.78
N ILE A 634 -19.27 12.51 6.36
CA ILE A 634 -18.80 12.16 5.02
C ILE A 634 -17.86 10.94 5.08
N PRO A 635 -17.66 10.20 3.97
CA PRO A 635 -16.64 9.16 3.91
C PRO A 635 -15.25 9.72 4.25
N TYR A 636 -14.52 9.06 5.15
CA TYR A 636 -13.20 9.50 5.60
C TYR A 636 -12.21 9.69 4.45
N MET A 637 -12.27 8.82 3.44
CA MET A 637 -11.44 8.95 2.23
C MET A 637 -11.64 10.26 1.45
N LEU A 638 -12.77 10.95 1.64
CA LEU A 638 -13.10 12.20 0.96
C LEU A 638 -12.78 13.46 1.77
N TRP A 639 -12.38 13.33 3.05
CA TRP A 639 -11.92 14.46 3.87
C TRP A 639 -10.76 15.19 3.19
N GLY A 640 -10.64 16.51 3.39
CA GLY A 640 -9.50 17.31 2.93
C GLY A 640 -9.55 17.72 1.45
N ASN A 641 -10.71 17.59 0.79
CA ASN A 641 -10.93 18.03 -0.60
C ASN A 641 -11.60 19.42 -0.70
N ARG A 642 -11.89 20.08 0.42
CA ARG A 642 -12.66 21.34 0.47
C ARG A 642 -11.93 22.48 1.21
N GLY A 643 -10.60 22.44 1.17
CA GLY A 643 -9.73 23.38 1.87
C GLY A 643 -9.40 22.95 3.30
N GLU A 644 -8.85 23.88 4.08
CA GLU A 644 -8.51 23.64 5.47
C GLU A 644 -9.77 23.45 6.32
N SER A 645 -9.83 22.34 7.07
CA SER A 645 -10.95 22.02 7.94
C SER A 645 -10.48 21.29 9.19
N ARG A 646 -11.25 21.41 10.26
CA ARG A 646 -11.17 20.51 11.41
C ARG A 646 -11.96 19.24 11.10
N MET A 647 -11.47 18.08 11.55
CA MET A 647 -12.08 16.79 11.29
C MET A 647 -11.94 15.83 12.48
N THR A 648 -12.93 14.96 12.70
CA THR A 648 -12.78 13.79 13.58
C THR A 648 -13.56 12.59 13.07
N VAL A 649 -12.99 11.39 13.24
CA VAL A 649 -13.67 10.10 13.01
C VAL A 649 -14.52 9.69 14.21
N PHE A 650 -14.27 10.26 15.40
CA PHE A 650 -14.83 9.77 16.67
C PHE A 650 -15.98 10.62 17.20
N VAL A 651 -17.00 9.93 17.74
CA VAL A 651 -18.14 10.47 18.48
C VAL A 651 -18.36 9.70 19.79
N ASP A 652 -19.04 10.31 20.76
CA ASP A 652 -19.42 9.74 22.05
C ASP A 652 -20.74 8.96 22.01
#